data_AF-A0A0L8AJP4-F1
#
_entry.id   AF-A0A0L8AJP4-F1
#
_cell.length_a   1.000
_cell.length_b   1.000
_cell.length_c   1.000
_cell.angle_alpha   90.00
_cell.angle_beta   90.00
_cell.angle_gamma   90.00
#
_symmetry.space_group_name_H-M   'P 1'
#
loop_
_entity.id
_entity.type
_entity.pdbx_description
1 polymer ?
#
loop_
_entity_poly.entity_id
_entity_poly.type
_entity_poly.pdbx_seq_one_letter_code
_entity_poly.pdbx_strand_id
1 'polypeptide(L)'
;MENQKSHLLIKYFSLFNWATVSIAGLLLLSTFFIGDSLVLPWVTDTEYVKSPLFLEYFSINGKPMGFELDQILIWQQFKTGRYLFLEWPEYLLFALTLIGFVICTVTITYLERFWYLVCAGILVFVSINFGLDELAIGNQYFGYAFIGGFLLLSYYFQSIKTNIGFTTRLISILILIGSFTLVAALISPVPSPTLVWFSYGILAPLILAALFIFFVAGDNFFYLFKVATQNAPSGKNALIHFLVIGAVYILVLTLLFLNLTGQISLNIILINPYTILFISVISGYFVLQTKLAVVESQIPILLIKKLLYPALAAISLAVIAYAEITANDSLTLAIKMTIVASHLAFAVVYYVYCFMNFTPALLANAPAWKSFFRGERAPLLTARLGVIFFLIGVLFYLNYRPYYQIKAGQYNTLGSLAEKVENDLLAEQYYKQSLFYDYYGVRANYGLAMIEKANGNPAQATKRFKEAILRSENHKPSLGLARFYSDQDQLFNKLLSLKEIENGLNDQRVLNNLAIAHYEFGHLDTALLLLEKAYQNKPTSEITSNFLALDLSIKNNLDIDSVLQSTAHFEDLHTLTNRQAFANAVNIQPELKLKVPTDSFLLLDELYYLYNAALNSKTSNKELIETFDRYIAYPRNIAIKDYLMLGKVIQLYNSGRVNETFNLLDELIASYGQNTGLYSYMKAIWAYQQGAYELSFVFLGEAQSYNFDRNIIATTYSDFLAKTVDQPSSGLLQKWKTYESERENLNQEERKALLLDIARENSFDEEGTLKAVDSLRIMDSTTPLEIYELLQKAISVNKRSVLLYEAYIYQTLEVGLPFFGKSALETLSTFAKEVEFERIKNQFEQKEKQIQQRALSLND
;
A
#
# COMPACT_ATOMS: atom_id res chain seq x y z
N MET A 1 16.23 -52.33 25.81
CA MET A 1 16.65 -51.07 25.17
C MET A 1 15.76 -50.64 24.00
N GLU A 2 15.30 -51.55 23.13
CA GLU A 2 14.50 -51.23 21.93
C GLU A 2 13.10 -50.65 22.26
N ASN A 3 12.42 -51.20 23.28
CA ASN A 3 11.13 -50.68 23.75
C ASN A 3 11.22 -49.24 24.30
N GLN A 4 12.30 -48.91 25.02
CA GLN A 4 12.51 -47.57 25.61
C GLN A 4 12.84 -46.52 24.53
N LYS A 5 13.64 -46.87 23.51
CA LYS A 5 13.92 -46.00 22.36
C LYS A 5 12.67 -45.75 21.51
N SER A 6 11.82 -46.77 21.30
CA SER A 6 10.56 -46.62 20.56
C SER A 6 9.58 -45.65 21.25
N HIS A 7 9.47 -45.73 22.59
CA HIS A 7 8.66 -44.81 23.38
C HIS A 7 9.17 -43.37 23.35
N LEU A 8 10.51 -43.18 23.30
CA LEU A 8 11.13 -41.86 23.19
C LEU A 8 10.81 -41.20 21.84
N LEU A 9 10.91 -41.95 20.74
CA LEU A 9 10.59 -41.44 19.40
C LEU A 9 9.12 -41.07 19.25
N ILE A 10 8.20 -41.92 19.73
CA ILE A 10 6.76 -41.61 19.72
C ILE A 10 6.48 -40.32 20.52
N LYS A 11 7.20 -40.08 21.62
CA LYS A 11 7.08 -38.84 22.40
C LYS A 11 7.54 -37.61 21.60
N TYR A 12 8.68 -37.68 20.93
CA TYR A 12 9.18 -36.56 20.10
C TYR A 12 8.27 -36.26 18.91
N PHE A 13 7.82 -37.29 18.17
CA PHE A 13 6.87 -37.10 17.07
C PHE A 13 5.52 -36.56 17.55
N SER A 14 5.07 -37.00 18.74
CA SER A 14 3.87 -36.43 19.34
C SER A 14 4.04 -34.95 19.67
N LEU A 15 5.17 -34.55 20.27
CA LEU A 15 5.49 -33.15 20.54
C LEU A 15 5.54 -32.33 19.24
N PHE A 16 6.17 -32.87 18.19
CA PHE A 16 6.23 -32.24 16.88
C PHE A 16 4.82 -32.02 16.29
N ASN A 17 3.95 -33.03 16.30
CA ASN A 17 2.58 -32.89 15.80
C ASN A 17 1.79 -31.86 16.62
N TRP A 18 1.92 -31.85 17.95
CA TRP A 18 1.28 -30.83 18.77
C TRP A 18 1.83 -29.42 18.53
N ALA A 19 3.12 -29.28 18.22
CA ALA A 19 3.69 -28.01 17.78
C ALA A 19 3.05 -27.56 16.47
N THR A 20 2.82 -28.47 15.50
CA THR A 20 2.11 -28.12 14.25
C THR A 20 0.65 -27.72 14.48
N VAL A 21 -0.04 -28.33 15.45
CA VAL A 21 -1.39 -27.90 15.86
C VAL A 21 -1.35 -26.47 16.42
N SER A 22 -0.39 -26.17 17.30
CA SER A 22 -0.24 -24.84 17.87
C SER A 22 0.10 -23.79 16.81
N ILE A 23 0.99 -24.10 15.86
CA ILE A 23 1.33 -23.20 14.76
C ILE A 23 0.11 -22.95 13.86
N ALA A 24 -0.60 -24.00 13.44
CA ALA A 24 -1.81 -23.88 12.63
C ALA A 24 -2.92 -23.10 13.37
N GLY A 25 -3.06 -23.31 14.68
CA GLY A 25 -3.98 -22.56 15.54
C GLY A 25 -3.61 -21.08 15.67
N LEU A 26 -2.33 -20.75 15.85
CA LEU A 26 -1.85 -19.37 15.90
C LEU A 26 -2.02 -18.66 14.55
N LEU A 27 -1.77 -19.36 13.45
CA LEU A 27 -2.02 -18.84 12.11
C LEU A 27 -3.50 -18.55 11.90
N LEU A 28 -4.39 -19.48 12.28
CA LEU A 28 -5.83 -19.24 12.25
C LEU A 28 -6.23 -18.04 13.13
N LEU A 29 -5.67 -17.91 14.33
CA LEU A 29 -5.94 -16.76 15.20
C LEU A 29 -5.49 -15.45 14.56
N SER A 30 -4.37 -15.46 13.83
CA SER A 30 -3.87 -14.26 13.14
C SER A 30 -4.82 -13.78 12.02
N THR A 31 -5.58 -14.66 11.39
CA THR A 31 -6.49 -14.28 10.30
C THR A 31 -7.63 -13.40 10.77
N PHE A 32 -8.05 -13.51 12.04
CA PHE A 32 -9.06 -12.63 12.64
C PHE A 32 -8.60 -11.17 12.75
N PHE A 33 -7.29 -10.91 12.78
CA PHE A 33 -6.74 -9.56 12.86
C PHE A 33 -6.32 -9.02 11.49
N ILE A 34 -5.79 -9.88 10.63
CA ILE A 34 -5.23 -9.50 9.33
C ILE A 34 -6.31 -9.42 8.25
N GLY A 35 -7.32 -10.30 8.32
CA GLY A 35 -8.33 -10.49 7.30
C GLY A 35 -7.70 -10.88 5.95
N ASP A 36 -8.25 -10.33 4.87
CA ASP A 36 -7.77 -10.54 3.50
C ASP A 36 -6.67 -9.54 3.09
N SER A 37 -6.10 -8.77 4.03
CA SER A 37 -5.12 -7.71 3.72
C SER A 37 -3.78 -8.23 3.19
N LEU A 38 -3.43 -9.50 3.44
CA LEU A 38 -2.21 -10.10 2.88
C LEU A 38 -2.35 -10.39 1.38
N VAL A 39 -3.52 -10.86 0.98
CA VAL A 39 -3.77 -11.34 -0.38
C VAL A 39 -4.40 -10.25 -1.25
N LEU A 40 -5.10 -9.27 -0.67
CA LEU A 40 -5.62 -8.11 -1.36
C LEU A 40 -5.31 -6.85 -0.55
N PRO A 41 -4.05 -6.39 -0.51
CA PRO A 41 -3.65 -5.25 0.32
C PRO A 41 -4.35 -3.97 -0.12
N TRP A 42 -4.55 -3.08 0.85
CA TRP A 42 -4.91 -1.69 0.56
C TRP A 42 -3.70 -0.99 -0.05
N VAL A 43 -3.93 -0.28 -1.14
CA VAL A 43 -2.93 0.53 -1.83
C VAL A 43 -3.50 1.94 -1.95
N THR A 44 -2.64 2.94 -1.98
CA THR A 44 -3.03 4.33 -2.17
C THR A 44 -2.69 4.77 -3.58
N ASP A 45 -3.57 5.56 -4.17
CA ASP A 45 -3.37 6.21 -5.45
C ASP A 45 -3.18 7.69 -5.20
N THR A 46 -2.08 8.25 -5.72
CA THR A 46 -1.71 9.65 -5.51
C THR A 46 -2.01 10.44 -6.78
N GLU A 47 -2.78 11.50 -6.64
CA GLU A 47 -3.11 12.45 -7.69
C GLU A 47 -2.52 13.82 -7.35
N TYR A 48 -1.82 14.42 -8.30
CA TYR A 48 -1.21 15.74 -8.17
C TYR A 48 -2.09 16.78 -8.87
N VAL A 49 -2.64 17.70 -8.10
CA VAL A 49 -3.54 18.76 -8.57
C VAL A 49 -2.83 20.10 -8.46
N LYS A 50 -2.84 20.88 -9.53
CA LYS A 50 -2.30 22.24 -9.53
C LYS A 50 -3.28 23.18 -8.84
N SER A 51 -2.78 24.00 -7.92
CA SER A 51 -3.53 25.06 -7.26
C SER A 51 -2.84 26.39 -7.52
N PRO A 52 -3.52 27.41 -8.07
CA PRO A 52 -2.90 28.71 -8.29
C PRO A 52 -2.54 29.38 -6.96
N LEU A 53 -1.36 29.99 -6.91
CA LEU A 53 -0.85 30.79 -5.80
C LEU A 53 -0.34 32.13 -6.37
N PHE A 54 -0.99 33.22 -5.97
CA PHE A 54 -0.52 34.56 -6.32
C PHE A 54 0.65 34.96 -5.40
N LEU A 55 1.81 35.20 -5.99
CA LEU A 55 3.00 35.69 -5.30
C LEU A 55 3.07 37.20 -5.42
N GLU A 56 2.62 37.89 -4.37
CA GLU A 56 2.73 39.34 -4.25
C GLU A 56 4.17 39.74 -3.94
N TYR A 57 4.68 40.74 -4.67
CA TYR A 57 6.04 41.28 -4.50
C TYR A 57 6.05 42.77 -4.15
N PHE A 58 5.12 43.54 -4.70
CA PHE A 58 4.99 44.98 -4.43
C PHE A 58 3.57 45.45 -4.71
N SER A 59 3.26 46.72 -4.45
CA SER A 59 1.99 47.33 -4.84
C SER A 59 2.21 48.62 -5.64
N ILE A 60 1.24 48.91 -6.52
CA ILE A 60 1.12 50.17 -7.25
C ILE A 60 -0.19 50.81 -6.81
N ASN A 61 -0.14 51.95 -6.11
CA ASN A 61 -1.32 52.66 -5.62
C ASN A 61 -2.24 51.75 -4.77
N GLY A 62 -1.65 50.87 -3.95
CA GLY A 62 -2.37 49.89 -3.13
C GLY A 62 -2.92 48.66 -3.86
N LYS A 63 -2.72 48.55 -5.18
CA LYS A 63 -3.03 47.32 -5.94
C LYS A 63 -1.84 46.35 -5.85
N PRO A 64 -2.03 45.10 -5.39
CA PRO A 64 -0.95 44.14 -5.30
C PRO A 64 -0.47 43.70 -6.70
N MET A 65 0.84 43.64 -6.86
CA MET A 65 1.53 43.29 -8.10
C MET A 65 2.45 42.10 -7.87
N GLY A 66 2.45 41.21 -8.86
CA GLY A 66 3.06 39.90 -8.75
C GLY A 66 2.72 39.02 -9.94
N PHE A 67 2.83 37.72 -9.73
CA PHE A 67 2.46 36.72 -10.71
C PHE A 67 1.92 35.46 -10.03
N GLU A 68 1.14 34.68 -10.77
CA GLU A 68 0.61 33.41 -10.29
C GLU A 68 1.55 32.26 -10.67
N LEU A 69 1.82 31.39 -9.71
CA LEU A 69 2.45 30.09 -9.93
C LEU A 69 1.55 28.99 -9.38
N ASP A 70 1.55 27.85 -10.06
CA ASP A 70 0.82 26.68 -9.58
C ASP A 70 1.63 25.98 -8.49
N GLN A 71 1.13 25.98 -7.26
CA GLN A 71 1.61 25.05 -6.23
C GLN A 71 0.92 23.69 -6.39
N ILE A 72 1.51 22.64 -5.85
CA ILE A 72 0.99 21.28 -5.99
C ILE A 72 0.21 20.87 -4.74
N LEU A 73 -1.01 20.39 -4.95
CA LEU A 73 -1.79 19.66 -3.97
C LEU A 73 -1.77 18.18 -4.28
N ILE A 74 -1.78 17.37 -3.23
CA ILE A 74 -1.76 15.92 -3.31
C ILE A 74 -3.07 15.38 -2.77
N TRP A 75 -3.77 14.60 -3.59
CA TRP A 75 -4.94 13.83 -3.18
C TRP A 75 -4.63 12.34 -3.20
N GLN A 76 -5.04 11.61 -2.16
CA GLN A 76 -4.76 10.20 -1.98
C GLN A 76 -6.05 9.39 -1.86
N GLN A 77 -6.28 8.48 -2.80
CA GLN A 77 -7.45 7.60 -2.79
C GLN A 77 -7.05 6.17 -2.40
N PHE A 78 -7.83 5.53 -1.54
CA PHE A 78 -7.63 4.12 -1.20
C PHE A 78 -8.18 3.22 -2.31
N LYS A 79 -7.36 2.30 -2.81
CA LYS A 79 -7.76 1.32 -3.83
C LYS A 79 -7.27 -0.08 -3.48
N THR A 80 -7.68 -1.04 -4.30
CA THR A 80 -7.19 -2.41 -4.26
C THR A 80 -6.66 -2.84 -5.62
N GLY A 81 -5.63 -3.68 -5.60
CA GLY A 81 -5.02 -4.26 -6.80
C GLY A 81 -5.69 -5.58 -7.21
N ARG A 82 -4.92 -6.46 -7.87
CA ARG A 82 -5.28 -7.88 -8.05
C ARG A 82 -5.02 -8.65 -6.76
N TYR A 83 -5.64 -9.84 -6.62
CA TYR A 83 -5.25 -10.76 -5.55
C TYR A 83 -3.81 -11.22 -5.78
N LEU A 84 -2.97 -11.14 -4.75
CA LEU A 84 -1.62 -11.63 -4.75
C LEU A 84 -1.60 -13.15 -4.54
N PHE A 85 -0.72 -13.86 -5.25
CA PHE A 85 -0.47 -15.27 -4.99
C PHE A 85 0.52 -15.42 -3.83
N LEU A 86 0.08 -16.03 -2.72
CA LEU A 86 0.93 -16.31 -1.57
C LEU A 86 1.39 -17.76 -1.64
N GLU A 87 2.70 -18.00 -1.77
CA GLU A 87 3.23 -19.36 -1.91
C GLU A 87 3.35 -20.09 -0.57
N TRP A 88 3.68 -19.37 0.51
CA TRP A 88 3.95 -19.98 1.82
C TRP A 88 2.75 -20.74 2.43
N PRO A 89 1.47 -20.30 2.30
CA PRO A 89 0.33 -21.07 2.80
C PRO A 89 0.15 -22.38 2.04
N GLU A 90 0.44 -22.40 0.73
CA GLU A 90 0.39 -23.62 -0.08
C GLU A 90 1.44 -24.62 0.38
N TYR A 91 2.70 -24.19 0.48
CA TYR A 91 3.77 -25.06 0.96
C TYR A 91 3.52 -25.58 2.38
N LEU A 92 3.00 -24.75 3.29
CA LEU A 92 2.69 -25.16 4.65
C LEU A 92 1.59 -26.23 4.67
N LEU A 93 0.45 -25.98 4.03
CA LEU A 93 -0.65 -26.93 4.02
C LEU A 93 -0.25 -28.22 3.29
N PHE A 94 0.50 -28.11 2.18
CA PHE A 94 1.02 -29.28 1.46
C PHE A 94 1.95 -30.14 2.34
N ALA A 95 2.90 -29.52 3.03
CA ALA A 95 3.81 -30.22 3.93
C ALA A 95 3.05 -30.92 5.07
N LEU A 96 2.10 -30.23 5.71
CA LEU A 96 1.26 -30.83 6.75
C LEU A 96 0.41 -31.98 6.22
N THR A 97 -0.07 -31.89 4.98
CA THR A 97 -0.83 -32.95 4.33
C THR A 97 0.04 -34.18 4.09
N LEU A 98 1.26 -34.02 3.56
CA LEU A 98 2.18 -35.14 3.37
C LEU A 98 2.56 -35.80 4.70
N ILE A 99 2.86 -35.00 5.73
CA ILE A 99 3.15 -35.50 7.09
C ILE A 99 1.95 -36.27 7.64
N GLY A 100 0.74 -35.72 7.53
CA GLY A 100 -0.47 -36.40 7.98
C GLY A 100 -0.76 -37.66 7.19
N PHE A 101 -0.50 -37.69 5.88
CA PHE A 101 -0.64 -38.88 5.04
C PHE A 101 0.34 -39.99 5.45
N VAL A 102 1.61 -39.65 5.74
CA VAL A 102 2.60 -40.56 6.33
C VAL A 102 2.07 -41.14 7.64
N ILE A 103 1.60 -40.27 8.55
CA ILE A 103 1.11 -40.69 9.88
C ILE A 103 -0.13 -41.59 9.76
N CYS A 104 -1.07 -41.26 8.87
CA CYS A 104 -2.22 -42.11 8.58
C CYS A 104 -1.76 -43.47 8.07
N THR A 105 -0.88 -43.50 7.07
CA THR A 105 -0.36 -44.73 6.47
C THR A 105 0.35 -45.61 7.50
N VAL A 106 1.20 -45.03 8.36
CA VAL A 106 1.86 -45.77 9.45
C VAL A 106 0.84 -46.31 10.45
N THR A 107 -0.15 -45.50 10.84
CA THR A 107 -1.13 -45.89 11.86
C THR A 107 -2.00 -47.05 11.40
N ILE A 108 -2.44 -47.06 10.13
CA ILE A 108 -3.29 -48.13 9.62
C ILE A 108 -2.58 -49.49 9.60
N THR A 109 -1.25 -49.51 9.50
CA THR A 109 -0.48 -50.78 9.51
C THR A 109 -0.61 -51.56 10.82
N TYR A 110 -1.06 -50.92 11.90
CA TYR A 110 -1.28 -51.53 13.21
C TYR A 110 -2.73 -51.97 13.45
N LEU A 111 -3.63 -51.70 12.50
CA LEU A 111 -5.04 -52.04 12.63
C LEU A 111 -5.29 -53.51 12.23
N GLU A 112 -6.31 -54.09 12.84
CA GLU A 112 -6.86 -55.38 12.42
C GLU A 112 -7.36 -55.32 10.98
N ARG A 113 -7.42 -56.48 10.31
CA ARG A 113 -7.64 -56.59 8.86
C ARG A 113 -8.84 -55.79 8.34
N PHE A 114 -9.97 -55.83 9.04
CA PHE A 114 -11.18 -55.10 8.63
C PHE A 114 -10.94 -53.59 8.62
N TRP A 115 -10.47 -53.04 9.75
CA TRP A 115 -10.20 -51.61 9.89
C TRP A 115 -9.06 -51.13 9.00
N TYR A 116 -8.04 -51.96 8.79
CA TYR A 116 -6.99 -51.70 7.82
C TYR A 116 -7.58 -51.49 6.41
N LEU A 117 -8.42 -52.42 5.92
CA LEU A 117 -8.99 -52.33 4.58
C LEU A 117 -9.87 -51.08 4.41
N VAL A 118 -10.69 -50.76 5.41
CA VAL A 118 -11.52 -49.54 5.40
C VAL A 118 -10.65 -48.29 5.32
N CYS A 119 -9.65 -48.16 6.19
CA CYS A 119 -8.79 -46.98 6.21
C CYS A 119 -7.86 -46.90 4.99
N ALA A 120 -7.36 -48.04 4.49
CA ALA A 120 -6.58 -48.10 3.25
C ALA A 120 -7.43 -47.64 2.05
N GLY A 121 -8.69 -48.05 1.97
CA GLY A 121 -9.63 -47.57 0.95
C GLY A 121 -9.85 -46.06 1.02
N ILE A 122 -9.96 -45.48 2.22
CA ILE A 122 -10.01 -44.02 2.41
C ILE A 122 -8.72 -43.36 1.91
N LEU A 123 -7.54 -43.91 2.23
CA LEU A 123 -6.27 -43.36 1.75
C LEU A 123 -6.09 -43.48 0.24
N VAL A 124 -6.62 -44.53 -0.40
CA VAL A 124 -6.68 -44.61 -1.87
C VAL A 124 -7.55 -43.48 -2.42
N PHE A 125 -8.74 -43.27 -1.84
CA PHE A 125 -9.61 -42.17 -2.26
C PHE A 125 -8.96 -40.79 -2.09
N VAL A 126 -8.26 -40.56 -0.98
CA VAL A 126 -7.45 -39.35 -0.77
C VAL A 126 -6.34 -39.25 -1.81
N SER A 127 -5.68 -40.37 -2.14
CA SER A 127 -4.56 -40.38 -3.10
C SER A 127 -4.96 -40.08 -4.53
N ILE A 128 -6.14 -40.52 -4.96
CA ILE A 128 -6.73 -40.15 -6.26
C ILE A 128 -6.90 -38.62 -6.35
N ASN A 129 -7.18 -37.97 -5.23
CA ASN A 129 -7.38 -36.52 -5.14
C ASN A 129 -6.08 -35.75 -4.89
N PHE A 130 -4.89 -36.37 -4.97
CA PHE A 130 -3.61 -35.67 -4.85
C PHE A 130 -3.17 -34.94 -6.13
N GLY A 131 -3.85 -35.11 -7.27
CA GLY A 131 -3.47 -34.40 -8.50
C GLY A 131 -2.12 -34.83 -9.10
N LEU A 132 -1.69 -36.08 -8.84
CA LEU A 132 -0.40 -36.59 -9.31
C LEU A 132 -0.28 -36.65 -10.84
N ASP A 133 -1.40 -36.80 -11.54
CA ASP A 133 -1.45 -36.90 -13.01
C ASP A 133 -1.04 -35.58 -13.69
N GLU A 134 -1.26 -34.46 -13.00
CA GLU A 134 -0.98 -33.10 -13.47
C GLU A 134 0.50 -32.74 -13.43
N LEU A 135 1.33 -33.59 -12.82
CA LEU A 135 2.78 -33.47 -12.83
C LEU A 135 3.39 -33.89 -14.16
N ALA A 136 2.60 -34.45 -15.08
CA ALA A 136 3.03 -34.91 -16.41
C ALA A 136 4.19 -35.92 -16.39
N ILE A 137 4.41 -36.63 -15.27
CA ILE A 137 5.40 -37.71 -15.14
C ILE A 137 4.73 -39.02 -15.54
N GLY A 138 4.95 -39.49 -16.76
CA GLY A 138 4.38 -40.77 -17.20
C GLY A 138 2.84 -40.82 -17.09
N ASN A 139 2.16 -39.68 -17.09
CA ASN A 139 0.70 -39.54 -17.00
C ASN A 139 0.13 -40.25 -15.74
N GLN A 140 -1.04 -40.89 -15.85
CA GLN A 140 -1.74 -41.57 -14.75
C GLN A 140 -0.91 -42.69 -14.06
N TYR A 141 0.12 -43.21 -14.71
CA TYR A 141 0.94 -44.29 -14.16
C TYR A 141 1.72 -43.86 -12.92
N PHE A 142 2.09 -42.58 -12.78
CA PHE A 142 2.77 -42.09 -11.59
C PHE A 142 1.85 -42.11 -10.37
N GLY A 143 0.58 -41.69 -10.55
CA GLY A 143 -0.46 -41.83 -9.53
C GLY A 143 -0.71 -43.29 -9.14
N TYR A 144 -0.80 -44.20 -10.12
CA TYR A 144 -0.97 -45.63 -9.85
C TYR A 144 0.23 -46.24 -9.11
N ALA A 145 1.46 -45.85 -9.46
CA ALA A 145 2.66 -46.29 -8.79
C ALA A 145 2.72 -45.79 -7.34
N PHE A 146 2.30 -44.55 -7.09
CA PHE A 146 2.18 -44.01 -5.73
C PHE A 146 1.20 -44.82 -4.89
N ILE A 147 0.00 -45.07 -5.42
CA ILE A 147 -1.05 -45.84 -4.75
C ILE A 147 -0.59 -47.28 -4.48
N GLY A 148 -0.09 -47.96 -5.51
CA GLY A 148 0.43 -49.32 -5.40
C GLY A 148 1.58 -49.42 -4.40
N GLY A 149 2.51 -48.46 -4.42
CA GLY A 149 3.66 -48.40 -3.52
C GLY A 149 3.25 -48.34 -2.06
N PHE A 150 2.39 -47.38 -1.68
CA PHE A 150 1.99 -47.26 -0.27
C PHE A 150 1.11 -48.43 0.18
N LEU A 151 0.23 -48.96 -0.69
CA LEU A 151 -0.61 -50.12 -0.37
C LEU A 151 0.22 -51.39 -0.16
N LEU A 152 1.17 -51.68 -1.05
CA LEU A 152 2.05 -52.84 -0.92
C LEU A 152 2.87 -52.77 0.36
N LEU A 153 3.47 -51.61 0.64
CA LEU A 153 4.30 -51.43 1.83
C LEU A 153 3.48 -51.47 3.13
N SER A 154 2.34 -50.79 3.17
CA SER A 154 1.46 -50.78 4.34
C SER A 154 0.83 -52.16 4.61
N TYR A 155 0.44 -52.89 3.56
CA TYR A 155 -0.08 -54.25 3.67
C TYR A 155 1.00 -55.24 4.12
N TYR A 156 2.24 -55.09 3.63
CA TYR A 156 3.37 -55.90 4.08
C TYR A 156 3.59 -55.80 5.58
N PHE A 157 3.56 -54.58 6.15
CA PHE A 157 3.67 -54.39 7.59
C PHE A 157 2.44 -54.86 8.39
N GLN A 158 1.25 -54.78 7.79
CA GLN A 158 0.00 -55.16 8.45
C GLN A 158 -0.22 -56.68 8.49
N SER A 159 0.10 -57.40 7.41
CA SER A 159 -0.30 -58.80 7.23
C SER A 159 0.88 -59.79 7.24
N ILE A 160 2.06 -59.38 6.76
CA ILE A 160 3.22 -60.28 6.59
C ILE A 160 4.23 -60.10 7.73
N LYS A 161 4.61 -58.86 8.03
CA LYS A 161 5.60 -58.52 9.07
C LYS A 161 4.99 -57.68 10.20
N THR A 162 4.06 -58.30 10.92
CA THR A 162 3.36 -57.69 12.07
C THR A 162 4.30 -57.28 13.21
N ASN A 163 5.40 -58.00 13.43
CA ASN A 163 6.32 -57.75 14.57
C ASN A 163 7.28 -56.57 14.38
N ILE A 164 7.28 -55.90 13.22
CA ILE A 164 8.19 -54.77 12.96
C ILE A 164 7.77 -53.54 13.77
N GLY A 165 8.72 -52.96 14.50
CA GLY A 165 8.53 -51.78 15.34
C GLY A 165 8.21 -50.49 14.57
N PHE A 166 7.69 -49.50 15.30
CA PHE A 166 7.21 -48.23 14.75
C PHE A 166 8.23 -47.47 13.90
N THR A 167 9.47 -47.38 14.38
CA THR A 167 10.53 -46.60 13.72
C THR A 167 10.80 -47.10 12.30
N THR A 168 10.91 -48.42 12.11
CA THR A 168 11.19 -49.00 10.79
C THR A 168 10.02 -48.79 9.83
N ARG A 169 8.78 -48.93 10.32
CA ARG A 169 7.59 -48.65 9.49
C ARG A 169 7.54 -47.20 9.06
N LEU A 170 7.77 -46.27 10.00
CA LEU A 170 7.80 -44.83 9.75
C LEU A 170 8.88 -44.46 8.73
N ILE A 171 10.12 -44.90 8.93
CA ILE A 171 11.23 -44.60 8.02
C ILE A 171 10.95 -45.18 6.63
N SER A 172 10.44 -46.41 6.53
CA SER A 172 10.14 -47.03 5.23
C SER A 172 9.07 -46.25 4.47
N ILE A 173 8.01 -45.81 5.16
CA ILE A 173 6.93 -45.01 4.56
C ILE A 173 7.41 -43.60 4.22
N LEU A 174 8.25 -42.97 5.06
CA LEU A 174 8.87 -41.68 4.77
C LEU A 174 9.79 -41.75 3.55
N ILE A 175 10.61 -42.80 3.43
CA ILE A 175 11.47 -43.00 2.26
C ILE A 175 10.62 -43.18 1.01
N LEU A 176 9.55 -43.97 1.07
CA LEU A 176 8.66 -44.18 -0.05
C LEU A 176 7.99 -42.87 -0.50
N ILE A 177 7.34 -42.14 0.41
CA ILE A 177 6.65 -40.89 0.04
C ILE A 177 7.68 -39.82 -0.36
N GLY A 178 8.79 -39.73 0.36
CA GLY A 178 9.89 -38.82 0.04
C GLY A 178 10.53 -39.08 -1.32
N SER A 179 10.64 -40.34 -1.76
CA SER A 179 11.15 -40.65 -3.10
C SER A 179 10.18 -40.21 -4.19
N PHE A 180 8.87 -40.40 -4.02
CA PHE A 180 7.87 -39.85 -4.94
C PHE A 180 7.92 -38.32 -4.95
N THR A 181 8.04 -37.66 -3.81
CA THR A 181 8.19 -36.20 -3.75
C THR A 181 9.46 -35.72 -4.45
N LEU A 182 10.58 -36.42 -4.27
CA LEU A 182 11.85 -36.09 -4.92
C LEU A 182 11.76 -36.30 -6.44
N VAL A 183 11.14 -37.40 -6.89
CA VAL A 183 10.90 -37.66 -8.31
C VAL A 183 10.00 -36.58 -8.90
N ALA A 184 8.91 -36.21 -8.22
CA ALA A 184 8.03 -35.12 -8.63
C ALA A 184 8.80 -33.80 -8.81
N ALA A 185 9.66 -33.45 -7.85
CA ALA A 185 10.42 -32.21 -7.87
C ALA A 185 11.53 -32.17 -8.94
N LEU A 186 12.16 -33.31 -9.27
CA LEU A 186 13.30 -33.38 -10.18
C LEU A 186 12.94 -33.73 -11.63
N ILE A 187 11.86 -34.49 -11.84
CA ILE A 187 11.51 -35.08 -13.15
C ILE A 187 10.33 -34.38 -13.81
N SER A 188 9.43 -33.75 -13.05
CA SER A 188 8.25 -33.11 -13.64
C SER A 188 8.65 -32.00 -14.62
N PRO A 189 8.10 -32.00 -15.85
CA PRO A 189 8.37 -30.95 -16.84
C PRO A 189 7.58 -29.66 -16.57
N VAL A 190 6.72 -29.63 -15.55
CA VAL A 190 5.83 -28.51 -15.27
C VAL A 190 6.55 -27.47 -14.40
N PRO A 191 6.41 -26.16 -14.68
CA PRO A 191 6.98 -25.12 -13.83
C PRO A 191 6.39 -25.18 -12.43
N SER A 192 7.24 -25.02 -11.42
CA SER A 192 6.86 -25.05 -9.99
C SER A 192 6.05 -26.31 -9.60
N PRO A 193 6.60 -27.53 -9.80
CA PRO A 193 5.85 -28.77 -9.71
C PRO A 193 5.20 -28.99 -8.35
N THR A 194 5.82 -28.51 -7.26
CA THR A 194 5.26 -28.59 -5.90
C THR A 194 3.96 -27.80 -5.75
N LEU A 195 3.89 -26.59 -6.32
CA LEU A 195 2.69 -25.76 -6.27
C LEU A 195 1.59 -26.37 -7.14
N VAL A 196 1.93 -26.81 -8.35
CA VAL A 196 1.00 -27.52 -9.24
C VAL A 196 0.43 -28.76 -8.55
N TRP A 197 1.28 -29.59 -7.94
CA TRP A 197 0.86 -30.77 -7.21
C TRP A 197 -0.19 -30.42 -6.15
N PHE A 198 0.09 -29.40 -5.33
CA PHE A 198 -0.81 -28.99 -4.27
C PHE A 198 -2.10 -28.37 -4.79
N SER A 199 -2.04 -27.41 -5.72
CA SER A 199 -3.21 -26.68 -6.20
C SER A 199 -4.23 -27.61 -6.85
N TYR A 200 -3.78 -28.58 -7.67
CA TYR A 200 -4.66 -29.62 -8.22
C TYR A 200 -5.08 -30.65 -7.15
N GLY A 201 -4.20 -30.92 -6.19
CA GLY A 201 -4.40 -31.87 -5.10
C GLY A 201 -5.14 -31.34 -3.85
N ILE A 202 -5.66 -30.10 -3.88
CA ILE A 202 -6.25 -29.42 -2.71
C ILE A 202 -7.42 -30.19 -2.07
N LEU A 203 -8.09 -31.06 -2.83
CA LEU A 203 -9.16 -31.91 -2.31
C LEU A 203 -8.66 -32.94 -1.29
N ALA A 204 -7.42 -33.41 -1.39
CA ALA A 204 -6.85 -34.37 -0.45
C ALA A 204 -6.84 -33.87 1.01
N PRO A 205 -6.27 -32.70 1.34
CA PRO A 205 -6.36 -32.16 2.70
C PRO A 205 -7.79 -31.84 3.13
N LEU A 206 -8.66 -31.41 2.21
CA LEU A 206 -10.07 -31.12 2.52
C LEU A 206 -10.84 -32.37 2.94
N ILE A 207 -10.62 -33.50 2.27
CA ILE A 207 -11.22 -34.79 2.63
C ILE A 207 -10.74 -35.21 4.02
N LEU A 208 -9.43 -35.14 4.29
CA LEU A 208 -8.87 -35.47 5.60
C LEU A 208 -9.43 -34.57 6.71
N ALA A 209 -9.54 -33.26 6.43
CA ALA A 209 -10.10 -32.31 7.36
C ALA A 209 -11.59 -32.57 7.64
N ALA A 210 -12.39 -32.85 6.61
CA ALA A 210 -13.82 -33.15 6.75
C ALA A 210 -14.05 -34.43 7.57
N LEU A 211 -13.27 -35.48 7.32
CA LEU A 211 -13.32 -36.71 8.10
C LEU A 211 -12.98 -36.48 9.58
N PHE A 212 -11.98 -35.64 9.85
CA PHE A 212 -11.62 -35.29 11.22
C PHE A 212 -12.69 -34.43 11.91
N ILE A 213 -13.23 -33.41 11.23
CA ILE A 213 -14.34 -32.59 11.74
C ILE A 213 -15.53 -33.47 12.09
N PHE A 214 -15.92 -34.39 11.21
CA PHE A 214 -16.97 -35.36 11.47
C PHE A 214 -16.64 -36.26 12.67
N PHE A 215 -15.39 -36.71 12.80
CA PHE A 215 -14.95 -37.57 13.89
C PHE A 215 -15.09 -36.92 15.28
N VAL A 216 -14.80 -35.60 15.38
CA VAL A 216 -14.84 -34.85 16.65
C VAL A 216 -16.17 -34.15 16.92
N ALA A 217 -17.03 -33.98 15.93
CA ALA A 217 -18.24 -33.15 16.04
C ALA A 217 -19.18 -33.55 17.19
N GLY A 218 -19.38 -34.85 17.43
CA GLY A 218 -20.22 -35.33 18.52
C GLY A 218 -19.61 -35.25 19.91
N ASP A 219 -18.31 -34.96 20.02
CA ASP A 219 -17.60 -34.99 21.30
C ASP A 219 -17.97 -33.77 22.17
N ASN A 220 -18.35 -32.64 21.56
CA ASN A 220 -18.91 -31.49 22.28
C ASN A 220 -20.23 -31.83 22.98
N PHE A 221 -21.13 -32.50 22.27
CA PHE A 221 -22.41 -32.92 22.86
C PHE A 221 -22.21 -33.90 24.01
N PHE A 222 -21.28 -34.86 23.86
CA PHE A 222 -20.90 -35.75 24.96
C PHE A 222 -20.43 -34.97 26.19
N TYR A 223 -19.60 -33.94 26.02
CA TYR A 223 -19.12 -33.14 27.15
C TYR A 223 -20.22 -32.34 27.84
N LEU A 224 -21.15 -31.77 27.07
CA LEU A 224 -22.33 -31.12 27.63
C LEU A 224 -23.17 -32.12 28.43
N PHE A 225 -23.39 -33.32 27.90
CA PHE A 225 -24.05 -34.42 28.62
C PHE A 225 -23.30 -34.82 29.89
N LYS A 226 -21.96 -34.89 29.84
CA LYS A 226 -21.12 -35.17 31.00
C LYS A 226 -21.28 -34.11 32.07
N VAL A 227 -21.17 -32.83 31.72
CA VAL A 227 -21.32 -31.72 32.67
C VAL A 227 -22.72 -31.73 33.31
N ALA A 228 -23.77 -31.98 32.52
CA ALA A 228 -25.13 -32.06 33.02
C ALA A 228 -25.38 -33.24 34.00
N THR A 229 -24.53 -34.27 33.99
CA THR A 229 -24.75 -35.52 34.76
C THR A 229 -23.64 -35.86 35.75
N GLN A 230 -22.51 -35.16 35.74
CA GLN A 230 -21.33 -35.48 36.56
C GLN A 230 -21.57 -35.24 38.05
N ASN A 231 -22.30 -34.18 38.41
CA ASN A 231 -22.63 -33.83 39.80
C ASN A 231 -24.02 -34.30 40.23
N ALA A 232 -24.64 -35.20 39.46
CA ALA A 232 -26.00 -35.68 39.71
C ALA A 232 -26.22 -36.23 41.14
N PRO A 233 -25.27 -36.94 41.80
CA PRO A 233 -25.47 -37.43 43.17
C PRO A 233 -25.68 -36.33 44.24
N SER A 234 -25.32 -35.08 43.95
CA SER A 234 -25.45 -33.93 44.88
C SER A 234 -26.37 -32.83 44.35
N GLY A 235 -26.77 -32.88 43.07
CA GLY A 235 -27.64 -31.90 42.42
C GLY A 235 -29.09 -32.40 42.28
N LYS A 236 -30.07 -31.50 42.41
CA LYS A 236 -31.46 -31.81 42.04
C LYS A 236 -31.64 -31.57 40.54
N ASN A 237 -32.25 -32.51 39.82
CA ASN A 237 -32.77 -32.38 38.44
C ASN A 237 -31.78 -32.57 37.27
N ALA A 238 -30.96 -33.63 37.27
CA ALA A 238 -30.04 -33.95 36.16
C ALA A 238 -30.73 -34.04 34.79
N LEU A 239 -31.97 -34.56 34.74
CA LEU A 239 -32.76 -34.61 33.51
C LEU A 239 -33.05 -33.22 32.93
N ILE A 240 -33.45 -32.26 33.77
CA ILE A 240 -33.78 -30.89 33.32
C ILE A 240 -32.53 -30.20 32.78
N HIS A 241 -31.40 -30.31 33.48
CA HIS A 241 -30.14 -29.73 33.01
C HIS A 241 -29.72 -30.29 31.65
N PHE A 242 -29.83 -31.61 31.45
CA PHE A 242 -29.58 -32.24 30.16
C PHE A 242 -30.50 -31.69 29.06
N LEU A 243 -31.83 -31.67 29.31
CA LEU A 243 -32.80 -31.21 28.32
C LEU A 243 -32.56 -29.75 27.92
N VAL A 244 -32.34 -28.86 28.89
CA VAL A 244 -32.12 -27.43 28.64
C VAL A 244 -30.80 -27.19 27.92
N ILE A 245 -29.68 -27.72 28.43
CA ILE A 245 -28.35 -27.48 27.81
C ILE A 245 -28.29 -28.08 26.40
N GLY A 246 -28.85 -29.28 26.21
CA GLY A 246 -28.92 -29.92 24.90
C GLY A 246 -29.79 -29.14 23.91
N ALA A 247 -30.97 -28.68 24.33
CA ALA A 247 -31.85 -27.86 23.49
C ALA A 247 -31.22 -26.52 23.11
N VAL A 248 -30.55 -25.84 24.05
CA VAL A 248 -29.84 -24.58 23.78
C VAL A 248 -28.71 -24.79 22.77
N TYR A 249 -27.92 -25.87 22.91
CA TYR A 249 -26.85 -26.16 21.96
C TYR A 249 -27.37 -26.46 20.55
N ILE A 250 -28.45 -27.23 20.43
CA ILE A 250 -29.11 -27.48 19.15
C ILE A 250 -29.66 -26.18 18.56
N LEU A 251 -30.27 -25.31 19.37
CA LEU A 251 -30.79 -24.02 18.93
C LEU A 251 -29.68 -23.13 18.38
N VAL A 252 -28.54 -23.02 19.08
CA VAL A 252 -27.36 -22.28 18.61
C VAL A 252 -26.88 -22.80 17.25
N LEU A 253 -26.71 -24.12 17.12
CA LEU A 253 -26.27 -24.73 15.86
C LEU A 253 -27.28 -24.52 14.73
N THR A 254 -28.57 -24.52 15.06
CA THR A 254 -29.67 -24.25 14.11
C THR A 254 -29.62 -22.80 13.64
N LEU A 255 -29.46 -21.84 14.55
CA LEU A 255 -29.32 -20.42 14.19
C LEU A 255 -28.09 -20.18 13.32
N LEU A 256 -26.95 -20.81 13.63
CA LEU A 256 -25.76 -20.73 12.80
C LEU A 256 -25.99 -21.34 11.40
N PHE A 257 -26.70 -22.47 11.33
CA PHE A 257 -27.05 -23.10 10.06
C PHE A 257 -27.97 -22.20 9.21
N LEU A 258 -28.99 -21.59 9.82
CA LEU A 258 -29.90 -20.66 9.14
C LEU A 258 -29.18 -19.40 8.68
N ASN A 259 -28.22 -18.89 9.46
CA ASN A 259 -27.41 -17.74 9.09
C ASN A 259 -26.49 -18.05 7.90
N LEU A 260 -25.80 -19.21 7.92
CA LEU A 260 -24.93 -19.64 6.81
C LEU A 260 -25.71 -19.98 5.52
N THR A 261 -26.98 -20.33 5.63
CA THR A 261 -27.85 -20.54 4.45
C THR A 261 -28.49 -19.25 3.93
N GLY A 262 -28.30 -18.12 4.63
CA GLY A 262 -28.85 -16.82 4.25
C GLY A 262 -30.34 -16.65 4.55
N GLN A 263 -30.93 -17.54 5.36
CA GLN A 263 -32.35 -17.45 5.74
C GLN A 263 -32.61 -16.40 6.82
N ILE A 264 -31.59 -16.09 7.61
CA ILE A 264 -31.59 -15.03 8.60
C ILE A 264 -30.30 -14.22 8.47
N SER A 265 -30.36 -12.93 8.83
CA SER A 265 -29.22 -12.03 8.90
C SER A 265 -28.99 -11.64 10.36
N LEU A 266 -28.49 -12.58 11.16
CA LEU A 266 -28.15 -12.31 12.55
C LEU A 266 -26.67 -12.01 12.66
N ASN A 267 -26.33 -10.84 13.20
CA ASN A 267 -24.96 -10.54 13.61
C ASN A 267 -24.66 -11.27 14.94
N ILE A 268 -24.64 -12.61 14.90
CA ILE A 268 -24.33 -13.46 16.06
C ILE A 268 -22.82 -13.37 16.32
N ILE A 269 -22.39 -12.24 16.89
CA ILE A 269 -21.01 -11.99 17.32
C ILE A 269 -20.52 -13.11 18.27
N LEU A 270 -21.43 -13.80 18.95
CA LEU A 270 -21.09 -14.65 20.08
C LEU A 270 -20.47 -16.03 19.73
N ILE A 271 -20.71 -16.62 18.55
CA ILE A 271 -20.20 -17.99 18.23
C ILE A 271 -19.84 -18.16 16.74
N ASN A 272 -18.56 -18.02 16.41
CA ASN A 272 -18.01 -18.39 15.10
C ASN A 272 -17.95 -19.94 14.96
N PRO A 273 -18.31 -20.53 13.79
CA PRO A 273 -18.16 -21.98 13.55
C PRO A 273 -16.77 -22.56 13.89
N TYR A 274 -15.70 -21.81 13.66
CA TYR A 274 -14.34 -22.24 13.99
C TYR A 274 -14.14 -22.43 15.50
N THR A 275 -14.80 -21.62 16.32
CA THR A 275 -14.78 -21.77 17.78
C THR A 275 -15.41 -23.09 18.21
N ILE A 276 -16.51 -23.49 17.56
CA ILE A 276 -17.16 -24.78 17.84
C ILE A 276 -16.21 -25.94 17.53
N LEU A 277 -15.54 -25.88 16.38
CA LEU A 277 -14.55 -26.89 16.00
C LEU A 277 -13.38 -26.91 16.98
N PHE A 278 -12.84 -25.75 17.37
CA PHE A 278 -11.70 -25.68 18.30
C PHE A 278 -12.04 -26.34 19.64
N ILE A 279 -13.24 -26.10 20.17
CA ILE A 279 -13.74 -26.78 21.37
C ILE A 279 -13.86 -28.29 21.12
N SER A 280 -14.31 -28.72 19.93
CA SER A 280 -14.36 -30.14 19.54
C SER A 280 -13.00 -30.81 19.46
N VAL A 281 -11.97 -30.11 19.00
CA VAL A 281 -10.59 -30.63 18.97
C VAL A 281 -10.09 -30.90 20.40
N ILE A 282 -10.40 -30.01 21.35
CA ILE A 282 -10.02 -30.20 22.76
C ILE A 282 -10.85 -31.33 23.38
N SER A 283 -12.17 -31.29 23.20
CA SER A 283 -13.10 -32.24 23.80
C SER A 283 -12.83 -33.65 23.29
N GLY A 284 -12.68 -33.82 21.97
CA GLY A 284 -12.36 -35.10 21.35
C GLY A 284 -11.07 -35.72 21.86
N TYR A 285 -10.03 -34.93 22.14
CA TYR A 285 -8.74 -35.45 22.62
C TYR A 285 -8.86 -36.13 24.00
N PHE A 286 -9.64 -35.53 24.90
CA PHE A 286 -9.85 -36.07 26.24
C PHE A 286 -10.82 -37.25 26.25
N VAL A 287 -11.83 -37.24 25.38
CA VAL A 287 -12.82 -38.33 25.24
C VAL A 287 -12.28 -39.54 24.47
N LEU A 288 -11.23 -39.35 23.66
CA LEU A 288 -10.73 -40.41 22.79
C LEU A 288 -10.46 -41.74 23.53
N GLN A 289 -9.92 -41.67 24.74
CA GLN A 289 -9.63 -42.86 25.53
C GLN A 289 -10.90 -43.61 25.96
N THR A 290 -11.95 -42.90 26.39
CA THR A 290 -13.23 -43.52 26.76
C THR A 290 -13.99 -44.01 25.54
N LYS A 291 -13.92 -43.29 24.42
CA LYS A 291 -14.52 -43.65 23.12
C LYS A 291 -13.93 -44.93 22.54
N LEU A 292 -12.61 -45.13 22.67
CA LEU A 292 -11.91 -46.31 22.16
C LEU A 292 -11.95 -47.51 23.12
N ALA A 293 -12.05 -47.30 24.43
CA ALA A 293 -12.07 -48.38 25.42
C ALA A 293 -13.30 -49.32 25.32
N VAL A 294 -14.37 -48.89 24.63
CA VAL A 294 -15.57 -49.70 24.40
C VAL A 294 -15.47 -50.53 23.12
N VAL A 295 -14.49 -50.25 22.26
CA VAL A 295 -14.25 -51.04 21.05
C VAL A 295 -13.40 -52.25 21.43
N GLU A 296 -13.96 -53.46 21.33
CA GLU A 296 -13.32 -54.73 21.76
C GLU A 296 -12.04 -55.08 20.99
N SER A 297 -11.71 -54.37 19.91
CA SER A 297 -10.52 -54.59 19.08
C SER A 297 -9.23 -54.05 19.74
N GLN A 298 -8.09 -54.67 19.44
CA GLN A 298 -6.75 -54.24 19.90
C GLN A 298 -6.28 -52.97 19.17
N ILE A 299 -7.00 -51.86 19.31
CA ILE A 299 -6.66 -50.59 18.68
C ILE A 299 -5.45 -49.97 19.39
N PRO A 300 -4.42 -49.49 18.65
CA PRO A 300 -3.26 -48.86 19.25
C PRO A 300 -3.60 -47.44 19.74
N ILE A 301 -4.24 -47.34 20.91
CA ILE A 301 -4.70 -46.08 21.53
C ILE A 301 -3.56 -45.05 21.61
N LEU A 302 -2.34 -45.50 21.92
CA LEU A 302 -1.18 -44.62 22.00
C LEU A 302 -0.88 -43.94 20.66
N LEU A 303 -0.91 -44.69 19.55
CA LEU A 303 -0.63 -44.15 18.21
C LEU A 303 -1.74 -43.21 17.76
N ILE A 304 -3.00 -43.61 17.94
CA ILE A 304 -4.13 -42.77 17.54
C ILE A 304 -4.14 -41.46 18.34
N LYS A 305 -4.05 -41.54 19.67
CA LYS A 305 -4.12 -40.37 20.54
C LYS A 305 -2.93 -39.43 20.39
N LYS A 306 -1.71 -39.97 20.30
CA LYS A 306 -0.48 -39.14 20.32
C LYS A 306 0.04 -38.72 18.95
N LEU A 307 -0.35 -39.41 17.87
CA LEU A 307 0.14 -39.13 16.51
C LEU A 307 -0.98 -38.78 15.54
N LEU A 308 -1.92 -39.69 15.31
CA LEU A 308 -2.95 -39.50 14.28
C LEU A 308 -3.89 -38.32 14.60
N TYR A 309 -4.36 -38.23 15.84
CA TYR A 309 -5.26 -37.17 16.29
C TYR A 309 -4.66 -35.76 16.10
N PRO A 310 -3.46 -35.45 16.64
CA PRO A 310 -2.88 -34.11 16.43
C PRO A 310 -2.50 -33.85 14.97
N ALA A 311 -2.11 -34.86 14.18
CA ALA A 311 -1.82 -34.65 12.75
C ALA A 311 -3.06 -34.22 11.96
N LEU A 312 -4.19 -34.89 12.17
CA LEU A 312 -5.45 -34.52 11.52
C LEU A 312 -6.00 -33.19 12.05
N ALA A 313 -5.84 -32.91 13.35
CA ALA A 313 -6.17 -31.61 13.91
C ALA A 313 -5.36 -30.48 13.27
N ALA A 314 -4.05 -30.67 13.07
CA ALA A 314 -3.18 -29.70 12.42
C ALA A 314 -3.62 -29.44 10.97
N ILE A 315 -3.93 -30.50 10.20
CA ILE A 315 -4.45 -30.36 8.83
C ILE A 315 -5.78 -29.59 8.83
N SER A 316 -6.74 -29.94 9.69
CA SER A 316 -8.03 -29.24 9.73
C SER A 316 -7.89 -27.75 10.04
N LEU A 317 -7.04 -27.39 11.01
CA LEU A 317 -6.78 -25.98 11.33
C LEU A 317 -6.03 -25.26 10.20
N ALA A 318 -5.05 -25.93 9.57
CA ALA A 318 -4.28 -25.38 8.48
C ALA A 318 -5.14 -25.17 7.21
N VAL A 319 -6.10 -26.06 6.93
CA VAL A 319 -7.09 -25.89 5.86
C VAL A 319 -7.93 -24.64 6.07
N ILE A 320 -8.38 -24.37 7.30
CA ILE A 320 -9.14 -23.17 7.61
C ILE A 320 -8.26 -21.93 7.46
N ALA A 321 -7.06 -21.94 8.04
CA ALA A 321 -6.11 -20.84 7.91
C ALA A 321 -5.79 -20.56 6.43
N TYR A 322 -5.55 -21.60 5.63
CA TYR A 322 -5.32 -21.49 4.19
C TYR A 322 -6.48 -20.80 3.47
N ALA A 323 -7.72 -21.23 3.70
CA ALA A 323 -8.90 -20.64 3.07
C ALA A 323 -9.06 -19.16 3.41
N GLU A 324 -8.84 -18.78 4.68
CA GLU A 324 -8.93 -17.39 5.14
C GLU A 324 -7.77 -16.52 4.61
N ILE A 325 -6.51 -16.99 4.71
CA ILE A 325 -5.32 -16.25 4.26
C ILE A 325 -5.37 -16.01 2.75
N THR A 326 -5.82 -17.01 1.99
CA THR A 326 -5.99 -16.91 0.53
C THR A 326 -7.31 -16.25 0.14
N ALA A 327 -8.11 -15.75 1.08
CA ALA A 327 -9.44 -15.17 0.82
C ALA A 327 -10.29 -16.01 -0.16
N ASN A 328 -10.22 -17.34 -0.03
CA ASN A 328 -10.99 -18.26 -0.83
C ASN A 328 -12.37 -18.43 -0.20
N ASP A 329 -13.23 -17.43 -0.42
CA ASP A 329 -14.52 -17.27 0.22
C ASP A 329 -15.46 -18.47 0.01
N SER A 330 -15.39 -19.10 -1.16
CA SER A 330 -16.13 -20.33 -1.47
C SER A 330 -15.71 -21.49 -0.56
N LEU A 331 -14.40 -21.65 -0.35
CA LEU A 331 -13.85 -22.68 0.52
C LEU A 331 -14.16 -22.41 2.00
N THR A 332 -14.00 -21.16 2.42
CA THR A 332 -14.36 -20.68 3.76
C THR A 332 -15.81 -21.03 4.11
N LEU A 333 -16.76 -20.74 3.21
CA LEU A 333 -18.18 -21.04 3.44
C LEU A 333 -18.45 -22.55 3.48
N ALA A 334 -17.82 -23.33 2.61
CA ALA A 334 -17.95 -24.78 2.63
C ALA A 334 -17.44 -25.41 3.94
N ILE A 335 -16.31 -24.92 4.48
CA ILE A 335 -15.75 -25.40 5.74
C ILE A 335 -16.65 -25.01 6.91
N LYS A 336 -17.12 -23.75 6.98
CA LYS A 336 -18.08 -23.29 7.99
C LYS A 336 -19.33 -24.17 7.98
N MET A 337 -19.87 -24.48 6.80
CA MET A 337 -21.05 -25.35 6.67
C MET A 337 -20.75 -26.80 7.07
N THR A 338 -19.58 -27.35 6.70
CA THR A 338 -19.16 -28.71 7.09
C THR A 338 -19.07 -28.86 8.60
N ILE A 339 -18.54 -27.84 9.29
CA ILE A 339 -18.50 -27.78 10.75
C ILE A 339 -19.92 -27.77 11.30
N VAL A 340 -20.74 -26.78 10.93
CA VAL A 340 -22.07 -26.61 11.53
C VAL A 340 -22.98 -27.80 11.25
N ALA A 341 -23.02 -28.31 10.02
CA ALA A 341 -23.85 -29.45 9.65
C ALA A 341 -23.47 -30.72 10.42
N SER A 342 -22.17 -31.02 10.55
CA SER A 342 -21.69 -32.18 11.32
C SER A 342 -22.08 -32.07 12.79
N HIS A 343 -21.85 -30.91 13.41
CA HIS A 343 -22.18 -30.70 14.82
C HIS A 343 -23.69 -30.74 15.05
N LEU A 344 -24.50 -30.18 14.16
CA LEU A 344 -25.96 -30.20 14.26
C LEU A 344 -26.49 -31.63 14.15
N ALA A 345 -26.01 -32.41 13.18
CA ALA A 345 -26.40 -33.80 12.99
C ALA A 345 -26.08 -34.64 14.24
N PHE A 346 -24.86 -34.52 14.77
CA PHE A 346 -24.49 -35.19 16.02
C PHE A 346 -25.31 -34.71 17.21
N ALA A 347 -25.50 -33.40 17.38
CA ALA A 347 -26.23 -32.84 18.51
C ALA A 347 -27.68 -33.36 18.56
N VAL A 348 -28.40 -33.31 17.44
CA VAL A 348 -29.79 -33.78 17.36
C VAL A 348 -29.88 -35.28 17.63
N VAL A 349 -29.07 -36.09 16.94
CA VAL A 349 -29.15 -37.55 17.08
C VAL A 349 -28.67 -38.02 18.45
N TYR A 350 -27.61 -37.41 19.00
CA TYR A 350 -27.13 -37.75 20.34
C TYR A 350 -28.08 -37.27 21.44
N TYR A 351 -28.82 -36.19 21.23
CA TYR A 351 -29.88 -35.76 22.14
C TYR A 351 -30.98 -36.81 22.25
N VAL A 352 -31.46 -37.32 21.10
CA VAL A 352 -32.46 -38.42 21.07
C VAL A 352 -31.87 -39.70 21.66
N TYR A 353 -30.64 -40.06 21.30
CA TYR A 353 -29.94 -41.23 21.85
C TYR A 353 -29.83 -41.20 23.37
N CYS A 354 -29.44 -40.05 23.93
CA CYS A 354 -29.33 -39.87 25.38
C CYS A 354 -30.69 -39.95 26.07
N PHE A 355 -31.71 -39.34 25.47
CA PHE A 355 -33.08 -39.42 25.97
C PHE A 355 -33.57 -40.88 26.04
N MET A 356 -33.36 -41.68 25.00
CA MET A 356 -33.78 -43.09 24.97
C MET A 356 -32.99 -43.97 25.96
N ASN A 357 -31.67 -43.82 26.02
CA ASN A 357 -30.81 -44.69 26.81
C ASN A 357 -30.78 -44.33 28.31
N PHE A 358 -30.76 -43.04 28.64
CA PHE A 358 -30.37 -42.59 29.97
C PHE A 358 -31.49 -41.95 30.78
N THR A 359 -32.71 -41.76 30.25
CA THR A 359 -33.81 -41.12 31.01
C THR A 359 -34.02 -41.72 32.41
N PRO A 360 -34.04 -43.05 32.63
CA PRO A 360 -34.20 -43.58 33.98
C PRO A 360 -33.01 -43.29 34.90
N ALA A 361 -31.78 -43.34 34.36
CA ALA A 361 -30.58 -42.97 35.11
C ALA A 361 -30.58 -41.47 35.46
N LEU A 362 -31.08 -40.61 34.56
CA LEU A 362 -31.19 -39.16 34.78
C LEU A 362 -32.27 -38.82 35.80
N LEU A 363 -33.41 -39.52 35.80
CA LEU A 363 -34.46 -39.38 36.82
C LEU A 363 -33.96 -39.83 38.21
N ALA A 364 -33.12 -40.86 38.25
CA ALA A 364 -32.46 -41.34 39.46
C ALA A 364 -31.23 -40.49 39.87
N ASN A 365 -30.91 -39.42 39.14
CA ASN A 365 -29.71 -38.59 39.32
C ASN A 365 -28.39 -39.40 39.40
N ALA A 366 -28.30 -40.46 38.62
CA ALA A 366 -27.09 -41.25 38.47
C ALA A 366 -26.12 -40.61 37.45
N PRO A 367 -24.79 -40.82 37.59
CA PRO A 367 -23.78 -40.28 36.67
C PRO A 367 -23.77 -41.04 35.33
N ALA A 368 -24.80 -40.80 34.50
CA ALA A 368 -25.07 -41.52 33.25
C ALA A 368 -23.96 -41.42 32.19
N TRP A 369 -23.15 -40.35 32.21
CA TRP A 369 -22.06 -40.13 31.25
C TRP A 369 -21.04 -41.27 31.18
N LYS A 370 -20.86 -42.05 32.25
CA LYS A 370 -19.91 -43.18 32.28
C LYS A 370 -20.32 -44.30 31.32
N SER A 371 -21.62 -44.49 31.09
CA SER A 371 -22.16 -45.52 30.20
C SER A 371 -22.49 -45.00 28.80
N PHE A 372 -22.20 -43.73 28.49
CA PHE A 372 -22.58 -43.09 27.22
C PHE A 372 -22.22 -43.93 26.00
N PHE A 373 -20.99 -44.43 25.92
CA PHE A 373 -20.49 -45.17 24.75
C PHE A 373 -20.90 -46.65 24.71
N ARG A 374 -21.48 -47.19 25.80
CA ARG A 374 -21.90 -48.60 25.88
C ARG A 374 -23.28 -48.84 25.25
N GLY A 375 -24.20 -47.87 25.35
CA GLY A 375 -25.51 -47.92 24.68
C GLY A 375 -26.37 -49.12 25.07
N GLU A 376 -26.73 -49.22 26.36
CA GLU A 376 -27.41 -50.40 26.94
C GLU A 376 -28.81 -50.68 26.39
N ARG A 377 -29.50 -49.68 25.79
CA ARG A 377 -30.85 -49.84 25.23
C ARG A 377 -30.90 -49.67 23.71
N ALA A 378 -30.35 -48.56 23.22
CA ALA A 378 -30.19 -48.33 21.78
C ALA A 378 -28.70 -48.41 21.44
N PRO A 379 -28.27 -49.25 20.48
CA PRO A 379 -26.87 -49.35 20.11
C PRO A 379 -26.30 -48.03 19.59
N LEU A 380 -25.08 -47.69 20.02
CA LEU A 380 -24.38 -46.49 19.55
C LEU A 380 -24.16 -46.51 18.02
N LEU A 381 -23.99 -47.70 17.42
CA LEU A 381 -23.86 -47.84 15.98
C LEU A 381 -25.10 -47.30 15.24
N THR A 382 -26.30 -47.57 15.75
CA THR A 382 -27.56 -47.06 15.18
C THR A 382 -27.62 -45.54 15.24
N ALA A 383 -27.18 -44.94 16.34
CA ALA A 383 -27.07 -43.48 16.44
C ALA A 383 -26.08 -42.91 15.42
N ARG A 384 -24.90 -43.53 15.24
CA ARG A 384 -23.91 -43.08 14.24
C ARG A 384 -24.44 -43.19 12.80
N LEU A 385 -25.17 -44.26 12.47
CA LEU A 385 -25.86 -44.38 11.19
C LEU A 385 -26.94 -43.29 11.02
N GLY A 386 -27.69 -42.99 12.08
CA GLY A 386 -28.65 -41.89 12.09
C GLY A 386 -28.02 -40.53 11.79
N VAL A 387 -26.81 -40.27 12.29
CA VAL A 387 -26.05 -39.05 11.97
C VAL A 387 -25.69 -39.00 10.48
N ILE A 388 -25.26 -40.12 9.88
CA ILE A 388 -24.95 -40.18 8.44
C ILE A 388 -26.21 -39.89 7.61
N PHE A 389 -27.35 -40.50 7.95
CA PHE A 389 -28.62 -40.22 7.27
C PHE A 389 -29.06 -38.77 7.42
N PHE A 390 -28.89 -38.20 8.62
CA PHE A 390 -29.19 -36.78 8.86
C PHE A 390 -28.31 -35.88 7.98
N LEU A 391 -27.00 -36.14 7.91
CA LEU A 391 -26.09 -35.37 7.05
C LEU A 391 -26.43 -35.49 5.57
N ILE A 392 -26.79 -36.69 5.10
CA ILE A 392 -27.29 -36.89 3.73
C ILE A 392 -28.55 -36.04 3.51
N GLY A 393 -29.49 -36.04 4.46
CA GLY A 393 -30.67 -35.20 4.43
C GLY A 393 -30.35 -33.70 4.36
N VAL A 394 -29.38 -33.23 5.14
CA VAL A 394 -28.89 -31.84 5.10
C VAL A 394 -28.25 -31.52 3.73
N LEU A 395 -27.45 -32.42 3.16
CA LEU A 395 -26.85 -32.21 1.84
C LEU A 395 -27.92 -32.10 0.74
N PHE A 396 -28.96 -32.94 0.79
CA PHE A 396 -30.11 -32.84 -0.11
C PHE A 396 -30.87 -31.52 0.09
N TYR A 397 -31.13 -31.13 1.34
CA TYR A 397 -31.77 -29.85 1.65
C TYR A 397 -30.99 -28.65 1.10
N LEU A 398 -29.66 -28.72 1.13
CA LEU A 398 -28.78 -27.70 0.59
C LEU A 398 -28.52 -27.84 -0.91
N ASN A 399 -29.17 -28.76 -1.62
CA ASN A 399 -28.92 -29.06 -3.04
C ASN A 399 -27.42 -29.26 -3.34
N TYR A 400 -26.69 -29.95 -2.46
CA TYR A 400 -25.25 -30.19 -2.58
C TYR A 400 -24.36 -28.93 -2.60
N ARG A 401 -24.88 -27.76 -2.21
CA ARG A 401 -24.12 -26.49 -2.22
C ARG A 401 -22.73 -26.57 -1.56
N PRO A 402 -22.54 -27.20 -0.38
CA PRO A 402 -21.20 -27.30 0.23
C PRO A 402 -20.19 -28.04 -0.66
N TYR A 403 -20.64 -29.05 -1.41
CA TYR A 403 -19.78 -29.77 -2.35
C TYR A 403 -19.39 -28.89 -3.54
N TYR A 404 -20.35 -28.16 -4.10
CA TYR A 404 -20.06 -27.22 -5.20
C TYR A 404 -19.15 -26.08 -4.73
N GLN A 405 -19.30 -25.60 -3.51
CA GLN A 405 -18.41 -24.59 -2.93
C GLN A 405 -16.97 -25.09 -2.73
N ILE A 406 -16.77 -26.37 -2.38
CA ILE A 406 -15.45 -27.00 -2.38
C ILE A 406 -14.86 -27.02 -3.80
N LYS A 407 -15.68 -27.35 -4.81
CA LYS A 407 -15.25 -27.32 -6.21
C LYS A 407 -14.91 -25.92 -6.70
N ALA A 408 -15.73 -24.92 -6.38
CA ALA A 408 -15.42 -23.51 -6.64
C ALA A 408 -14.12 -23.10 -5.94
N GLY A 409 -13.92 -23.50 -4.69
CA GLY A 409 -12.68 -23.28 -3.95
C GLY A 409 -11.46 -23.90 -4.62
N GLN A 410 -11.57 -25.12 -5.15
CA GLN A 410 -10.51 -25.75 -5.94
C GLN A 410 -10.18 -24.93 -7.19
N TYR A 411 -11.19 -24.49 -7.94
CA TYR A 411 -10.97 -23.68 -9.14
C TYR A 411 -10.44 -22.27 -8.82
N ASN A 412 -10.78 -21.69 -7.67
CA ASN A 412 -10.16 -20.46 -7.19
C ASN A 412 -8.65 -20.64 -6.98
N THR A 413 -8.23 -21.73 -6.34
CA THR A 413 -6.81 -22.06 -6.14
C THR A 413 -6.10 -22.24 -7.49
N LEU A 414 -6.72 -22.96 -8.44
CA LEU A 414 -6.18 -23.13 -9.79
C LEU A 414 -6.10 -21.82 -10.59
N GLY A 415 -7.11 -20.95 -10.47
CA GLY A 415 -7.11 -19.63 -11.11
C GLY A 415 -5.98 -18.76 -10.59
N SER A 416 -5.72 -18.78 -9.27
CA SER A 416 -4.63 -18.03 -8.66
C SER A 416 -3.24 -18.59 -9.03
N LEU A 417 -3.11 -19.92 -9.15
CA LEU A 417 -1.91 -20.55 -9.71
C LEU A 417 -1.69 -20.13 -11.16
N ALA A 418 -2.75 -20.06 -11.97
CA ALA A 418 -2.67 -19.60 -13.36
C ALA A 418 -2.24 -18.13 -13.48
N GLU A 419 -2.72 -17.24 -12.59
CA GLU A 419 -2.21 -15.86 -12.48
C GLU A 419 -0.72 -15.83 -12.10
N LYS A 420 -0.28 -16.71 -11.18
CA LYS A 420 1.14 -16.80 -10.77
C LYS A 420 2.07 -17.21 -11.92
N VAL A 421 1.60 -18.03 -12.85
CA VAL A 421 2.35 -18.43 -14.05
C VAL A 421 2.08 -17.52 -15.25
N GLU A 422 1.46 -16.36 -15.01
CA GLU A 422 1.17 -15.31 -16.02
C GLU A 422 0.33 -15.81 -17.20
N ASN A 423 -0.58 -16.76 -16.94
CA ASN A 423 -1.51 -17.29 -17.94
C ASN A 423 -2.93 -16.80 -17.68
N ASP A 424 -3.19 -15.52 -18.02
CA ASP A 424 -4.49 -14.86 -17.79
C ASP A 424 -5.66 -15.60 -18.49
N LEU A 425 -5.43 -16.23 -19.65
CA LEU A 425 -6.46 -17.03 -20.32
C LEU A 425 -6.86 -18.24 -19.48
N LEU A 426 -5.88 -18.96 -18.93
CA LEU A 426 -6.15 -20.12 -18.09
C LEU A 426 -6.78 -19.70 -16.75
N ALA A 427 -6.34 -18.58 -16.18
CA ALA A 427 -6.93 -18.00 -14.97
C ALA A 427 -8.41 -17.65 -15.19
N GLU A 428 -8.74 -17.01 -16.31
CA GLU A 428 -10.10 -16.68 -16.70
C GLU A 428 -10.98 -17.93 -16.79
N GLN A 429 -10.49 -19.01 -17.40
CA GLN A 429 -11.23 -20.27 -17.50
C GLN A 429 -11.49 -20.90 -16.13
N TYR A 430 -10.48 -20.94 -15.25
CA TYR A 430 -10.67 -21.48 -13.90
C TYR A 430 -11.60 -20.62 -13.07
N TYR A 431 -11.51 -19.29 -13.12
CA TYR A 431 -12.46 -18.44 -12.42
C TYR A 431 -13.88 -18.59 -12.97
N LYS A 432 -14.06 -18.75 -14.29
CA LYS A 432 -15.37 -19.08 -14.88
C LYS A 432 -15.90 -20.43 -14.39
N GLN A 433 -15.06 -21.46 -14.29
CA GLN A 433 -15.42 -22.75 -13.71
C GLN A 433 -15.77 -22.63 -12.22
N SER A 434 -15.05 -21.80 -11.47
CA SER A 434 -15.39 -21.49 -10.08
C SER A 434 -16.79 -20.89 -9.97
N LEU A 435 -17.11 -19.88 -10.78
CA LEU A 435 -18.44 -19.24 -10.80
C LEU A 435 -19.56 -20.16 -11.30
N PHE A 436 -19.26 -21.16 -12.12
CA PHE A 436 -20.23 -22.19 -12.49
C PHE A 436 -20.71 -22.97 -11.24
N TYR A 437 -19.81 -23.25 -10.32
CA TYR A 437 -20.14 -23.95 -9.07
C TYR A 437 -20.63 -23.01 -7.96
N ASP A 438 -20.13 -21.78 -7.91
CA ASP A 438 -20.51 -20.79 -6.92
C ASP A 438 -20.59 -19.37 -7.52
N TYR A 439 -21.77 -19.04 -8.04
CA TYR A 439 -22.03 -17.84 -8.84
C TYR A 439 -21.62 -16.52 -8.16
N TYR A 440 -21.81 -16.41 -6.85
CA TYR A 440 -21.49 -15.20 -6.07
C TYR A 440 -20.09 -15.26 -5.43
N GLY A 441 -19.20 -16.13 -5.90
CA GLY A 441 -17.79 -16.22 -5.52
C GLY A 441 -17.10 -14.87 -5.53
N VAL A 442 -16.70 -14.33 -4.38
CA VAL A 442 -16.08 -13.00 -4.29
C VAL A 442 -14.71 -13.03 -4.97
N ARG A 443 -13.86 -14.02 -4.68
CA ARG A 443 -12.52 -14.12 -5.26
C ARG A 443 -12.57 -14.26 -6.79
N ALA A 444 -13.39 -15.19 -7.30
CA ALA A 444 -13.52 -15.43 -8.73
C ALA A 444 -14.16 -14.26 -9.48
N ASN A 445 -15.24 -13.66 -8.94
CA ASN A 445 -15.85 -12.48 -9.57
C ASN A 445 -14.88 -11.30 -9.57
N TYR A 446 -14.18 -11.04 -8.47
CA TYR A 446 -13.20 -9.95 -8.43
C TYR A 446 -12.02 -10.20 -9.38
N GLY A 447 -11.47 -11.42 -9.42
CA GLY A 447 -10.42 -11.81 -10.36
C GLY A 447 -10.84 -11.62 -11.82
N LEU A 448 -12.04 -12.10 -12.18
CA LEU A 448 -12.61 -11.87 -13.51
C LEU A 448 -12.87 -10.39 -13.78
N ALA A 449 -13.30 -9.60 -12.80
CA ALA A 449 -13.47 -8.16 -12.99
C ALA A 449 -12.14 -7.49 -13.38
N MET A 450 -11.03 -7.91 -12.76
CA MET A 450 -9.70 -7.40 -13.08
C MET A 450 -9.17 -7.87 -14.44
N ILE A 451 -9.51 -9.08 -14.88
CA ILE A 451 -9.20 -9.59 -16.22
C ILE A 451 -10.02 -8.85 -17.28
N GLU A 452 -11.34 -8.71 -17.08
CA GLU A 452 -12.23 -8.01 -18.01
C GLU A 452 -11.89 -6.50 -18.10
N LYS A 453 -11.45 -5.89 -16.99
CA LYS A 453 -10.89 -4.53 -16.97
C LYS A 453 -9.65 -4.44 -17.88
N ALA A 454 -8.71 -5.38 -17.76
CA ALA A 454 -7.51 -5.40 -18.59
C ALA A 454 -7.82 -5.67 -20.07
N ASN A 455 -8.84 -6.49 -20.35
CA ASN A 455 -9.31 -6.79 -21.71
C ASN A 455 -10.13 -5.65 -22.35
N GLY A 456 -10.45 -4.57 -21.61
CA GLY A 456 -11.24 -3.46 -22.13
C GLY A 456 -12.74 -3.75 -22.26
N ASN A 457 -13.29 -4.65 -21.44
CA ASN A 457 -14.71 -5.04 -21.46
C ASN A 457 -15.50 -4.43 -20.28
N PRO A 458 -15.89 -3.14 -20.34
CA PRO A 458 -16.40 -2.43 -19.17
C PRO A 458 -17.74 -2.96 -18.63
N ALA A 459 -18.63 -3.41 -19.51
CA ALA A 459 -19.90 -3.99 -19.09
C ALA A 459 -19.69 -5.27 -18.26
N GLN A 460 -18.75 -6.13 -18.66
CA GLN A 460 -18.45 -7.36 -17.93
C GLN A 460 -17.71 -7.09 -16.63
N ALA A 461 -16.71 -6.20 -16.65
CA ALA A 461 -15.99 -5.80 -15.43
C ALA A 461 -16.96 -5.26 -14.36
N THR A 462 -17.86 -4.34 -14.75
CA THR A 462 -18.89 -3.79 -13.85
C THR A 462 -19.83 -4.87 -13.32
N LYS A 463 -20.29 -5.79 -14.18
CA LYS A 463 -21.14 -6.91 -13.77
C LYS A 463 -20.43 -7.77 -12.71
N ARG A 464 -19.17 -8.14 -12.95
CA ARG A 464 -18.38 -8.98 -12.06
C ARG A 464 -18.09 -8.31 -10.72
N PHE A 465 -17.75 -7.03 -10.70
CA PHE A 465 -17.63 -6.28 -9.44
C PHE A 465 -18.93 -6.29 -8.65
N LYS A 466 -20.08 -6.00 -9.30
CA LYS A 466 -21.40 -6.04 -8.64
C LYS A 466 -21.72 -7.42 -8.06
N GLU A 467 -21.40 -8.49 -8.78
CA GLU A 467 -21.58 -9.87 -8.29
C GLU A 467 -20.69 -10.19 -7.08
N ALA A 468 -19.45 -9.71 -7.05
CA ALA A 468 -18.57 -9.84 -5.88
C ALA A 468 -19.10 -9.07 -4.65
N ILE A 469 -19.66 -7.87 -4.85
CA ILE A 469 -20.19 -7.02 -3.78
C ILE A 469 -21.34 -7.71 -3.04
N LEU A 470 -22.21 -8.45 -3.74
CA LEU A 470 -23.38 -9.10 -3.15
C LEU A 470 -23.05 -10.11 -2.03
N ARG A 471 -21.82 -10.63 -1.97
CA ARG A 471 -21.37 -11.58 -0.94
C ARG A 471 -20.17 -11.10 -0.12
N SER A 472 -19.54 -10.00 -0.50
CA SER A 472 -18.34 -9.52 0.16
C SER A 472 -18.62 -9.15 1.62
N GLU A 473 -17.80 -9.66 2.54
CA GLU A 473 -17.83 -9.25 3.96
C GLU A 473 -17.11 -7.90 4.19
N ASN A 474 -16.41 -7.37 3.17
CA ASN A 474 -15.68 -6.10 3.25
C ASN A 474 -15.92 -5.18 2.03
N HIS A 475 -15.44 -3.94 2.11
CA HIS A 475 -15.71 -2.91 1.12
C HIS A 475 -14.75 -2.92 -0.10
N LYS A 476 -13.80 -3.86 -0.19
CA LYS A 476 -12.77 -3.86 -1.24
C LYS A 476 -13.35 -4.01 -2.65
N PRO A 477 -14.28 -4.94 -2.94
CA PRO A 477 -14.90 -5.02 -4.27
C PRO A 477 -15.66 -3.74 -4.65
N SER A 478 -16.32 -3.09 -3.69
CA SER A 478 -17.03 -1.82 -3.91
C SER A 478 -16.07 -0.68 -4.25
N LEU A 479 -14.95 -0.58 -3.54
CA LEU A 479 -13.90 0.40 -3.85
C LEU A 479 -13.20 0.10 -5.17
N GLY A 480 -13.01 -1.18 -5.52
CA GLY A 480 -12.55 -1.61 -6.84
C GLY A 480 -13.47 -1.12 -7.96
N LEU A 481 -14.80 -1.23 -7.78
CA LEU A 481 -15.79 -0.72 -8.72
C LEU A 481 -15.76 0.82 -8.82
N ALA A 482 -15.70 1.52 -7.69
CA ALA A 482 -15.62 2.98 -7.67
C ALA A 482 -14.37 3.48 -8.41
N ARG A 483 -13.21 2.84 -8.18
CA ARG A 483 -11.99 3.15 -8.91
C ARG A 483 -12.14 2.85 -10.40
N PHE A 484 -12.78 1.74 -10.77
CA PHE A 484 -13.03 1.39 -12.16
C PHE A 484 -13.87 2.44 -12.90
N TYR A 485 -14.86 3.05 -12.23
CA TYR A 485 -15.59 4.19 -12.79
C TYR A 485 -14.72 5.45 -12.88
N SER A 486 -13.86 5.69 -11.88
CA SER A 486 -12.90 6.79 -11.93
C SER A 486 -11.93 6.66 -13.11
N ASP A 487 -11.44 5.44 -13.40
CA ASP A 487 -10.55 5.16 -14.53
C ASP A 487 -11.20 5.42 -15.91
N GLN A 488 -12.53 5.57 -15.96
CA GLN A 488 -13.32 5.85 -17.17
C GLN A 488 -13.92 7.26 -17.16
N ASP A 489 -13.46 8.15 -16.29
CA ASP A 489 -13.99 9.50 -16.10
C ASP A 489 -15.51 9.53 -15.74
N GLN A 490 -16.04 8.42 -15.22
CA GLN A 490 -17.46 8.30 -14.82
C GLN A 490 -17.65 8.73 -13.36
N LEU A 491 -17.36 10.01 -13.07
CA LEU A 491 -17.37 10.57 -11.71
C LEU A 491 -18.72 10.38 -10.99
N PHE A 492 -19.85 10.49 -11.71
CA PHE A 492 -21.17 10.26 -11.13
C PHE A 492 -21.36 8.81 -10.66
N ASN A 493 -20.92 7.84 -11.47
CA ASN A 493 -21.02 6.42 -11.12
C ASN A 493 -20.07 6.07 -9.97
N LYS A 494 -18.87 6.68 -9.94
CA LYS A 494 -17.96 6.61 -8.78
C LYS A 494 -18.67 7.07 -7.51
N LEU A 495 -19.20 8.30 -7.50
CA LEU A 495 -19.91 8.87 -6.35
C LEU A 495 -21.09 7.99 -5.90
N LEU A 496 -21.93 7.55 -6.84
CA LEU A 496 -23.08 6.70 -6.54
C LEU A 496 -22.64 5.36 -5.93
N SER A 497 -21.63 4.70 -6.51
CA SER A 497 -21.13 3.42 -6.01
C SER A 497 -20.55 3.50 -4.60
N LEU A 498 -19.89 4.62 -4.26
CA LEU A 498 -19.36 4.86 -2.91
C LEU A 498 -20.48 5.14 -1.90
N LYS A 499 -21.52 5.88 -2.31
CA LYS A 499 -22.68 6.20 -1.47
C LYS A 499 -23.53 4.96 -1.14
N GLU A 500 -23.57 3.98 -2.03
CA GLU A 500 -24.32 2.73 -1.87
C GLU A 500 -23.61 1.66 -1.02
N ILE A 501 -22.39 1.94 -0.53
CA ILE A 501 -21.66 0.98 0.32
C ILE A 501 -22.35 0.86 1.69
N GLU A 502 -22.94 -0.30 1.95
CA GLU A 502 -23.54 -0.64 3.23
C GLU A 502 -22.51 -0.53 4.37
N ASN A 503 -22.87 0.15 5.46
CA ASN A 503 -21.98 0.45 6.59
C ASN A 503 -20.68 1.20 6.21
N GLY A 504 -20.56 1.73 4.98
CA GLY A 504 -19.35 2.40 4.50
C GLY A 504 -18.97 3.64 5.32
N LEU A 505 -19.94 4.28 5.98
CA LEU A 505 -19.70 5.42 6.87
C LEU A 505 -18.97 5.07 8.17
N ASN A 506 -18.73 3.77 8.44
CA ASN A 506 -17.92 3.30 9.56
C ASN A 506 -16.47 3.01 9.15
N ASP A 507 -16.15 3.01 7.85
CA ASP A 507 -14.81 2.77 7.34
C ASP A 507 -14.17 4.07 6.86
N GLN A 508 -13.06 4.46 7.48
CA GLN A 508 -12.34 5.70 7.16
C GLN A 508 -11.83 5.75 5.71
N ARG A 509 -11.53 4.60 5.09
CA ARG A 509 -11.05 4.51 3.70
C ARG A 509 -12.18 4.82 2.72
N VAL A 510 -13.39 4.32 3.00
CA VAL A 510 -14.59 4.61 2.22
C VAL A 510 -14.97 6.08 2.37
N LEU A 511 -14.97 6.61 3.60
CA LEU A 511 -15.22 8.03 3.87
C LEU A 511 -14.25 8.95 3.12
N ASN A 512 -12.95 8.64 3.15
CA ASN A 512 -11.92 9.38 2.42
C ASN A 512 -12.22 9.45 0.91
N ASN A 513 -12.47 8.31 0.28
CA ASN A 513 -12.76 8.28 -1.15
C ASN A 513 -14.09 8.94 -1.50
N LEU A 514 -15.10 8.80 -0.65
CA LEU A 514 -16.39 9.44 -0.83
C LEU A 514 -16.26 10.97 -0.71
N ALA A 515 -15.43 11.46 0.21
CA ALA A 515 -15.14 12.88 0.34
C ALA A 515 -14.46 13.45 -0.91
N ILE A 516 -13.47 12.73 -1.44
CA ILE A 516 -12.81 13.11 -2.72
C ILE A 516 -13.83 13.14 -3.86
N ALA A 517 -14.70 12.14 -3.95
CA ALA A 517 -15.79 12.15 -4.94
C ALA A 517 -16.71 13.36 -4.75
N HIS A 518 -17.06 13.76 -3.53
CA HIS A 518 -17.84 14.98 -3.28
C HIS A 518 -17.09 16.26 -3.66
N TYR A 519 -15.77 16.31 -3.40
CA TYR A 519 -14.90 17.42 -3.80
C TYR A 519 -14.85 17.59 -5.33
N GLU A 520 -14.75 16.49 -6.09
CA GLU A 520 -14.78 16.50 -7.56
C GLU A 520 -16.08 17.11 -8.13
N PHE A 521 -17.18 17.09 -7.36
CA PHE A 521 -18.47 17.73 -7.71
C PHE A 521 -18.65 19.14 -7.11
N GLY A 522 -17.64 19.70 -6.43
CA GLY A 522 -17.72 21.01 -5.77
C GLY A 522 -18.54 21.03 -4.48
N HIS A 523 -18.91 19.88 -3.93
CA HIS A 523 -19.67 19.77 -2.67
C HIS A 523 -18.75 19.89 -1.44
N LEU A 524 -18.09 21.05 -1.26
CA LEU A 524 -17.05 21.26 -0.26
C LEU A 524 -17.50 20.97 1.18
N ASP A 525 -18.69 21.43 1.59
CA ASP A 525 -19.21 21.20 2.95
C ASP A 525 -19.38 19.71 3.27
N THR A 526 -19.84 18.93 2.28
CA THR A 526 -20.03 17.48 2.44
C THR A 526 -18.69 16.76 2.42
N ALA A 527 -17.77 17.17 1.55
CA ALA A 527 -16.41 16.63 1.51
C ALA A 527 -15.71 16.84 2.87
N LEU A 528 -15.84 18.04 3.46
CA LEU A 528 -15.28 18.37 4.77
C LEU A 528 -15.85 17.47 5.86
N LEU A 529 -17.18 17.40 5.98
CA LEU A 529 -17.86 16.55 6.96
C LEU A 529 -17.40 15.08 6.88
N LEU A 530 -17.23 14.56 5.66
CA LEU A 530 -16.81 13.18 5.44
C LEU A 530 -15.34 12.95 5.80
N LEU A 531 -14.43 13.86 5.45
CA LEU A 531 -13.02 13.74 5.85
C LEU A 531 -12.82 13.95 7.35
N GLU A 532 -13.55 14.89 7.98
CA GLU A 532 -13.55 15.06 9.44
C GLU A 532 -13.96 13.75 10.12
N LYS A 533 -15.03 13.12 9.63
CA LYS A 533 -15.47 11.83 10.15
C LYS A 533 -14.43 10.73 9.91
N ALA A 534 -13.77 10.72 8.75
CA ALA A 534 -12.69 9.77 8.45
C ALA A 534 -11.52 9.94 9.45
N TYR A 535 -11.12 11.19 9.70
CA TYR A 535 -10.06 11.55 10.64
C TYR A 535 -10.42 11.18 12.09
N GLN A 536 -11.65 11.47 12.52
CA GLN A 536 -12.17 11.10 13.85
C GLN A 536 -12.22 9.58 14.06
N ASN A 537 -12.58 8.82 13.03
CA ASN A 537 -12.62 7.36 13.09
C ASN A 537 -11.22 6.78 13.27
N LYS A 538 -10.29 7.13 12.38
CA LYS A 538 -8.87 6.73 12.46
C LYS A 538 -8.00 7.66 11.62
N PRO A 539 -7.21 8.55 12.23
CA PRO A 539 -6.33 9.44 11.48
C PRO A 539 -5.18 8.64 10.87
N THR A 540 -4.85 8.96 9.62
CA THR A 540 -3.75 8.37 8.83
C THR A 540 -3.10 9.49 8.03
N SER A 541 -1.85 9.29 7.60
CA SER A 541 -1.13 10.23 6.72
C SER A 541 -1.96 10.65 5.51
N GLU A 542 -2.62 9.70 4.87
CA GLU A 542 -3.38 9.90 3.65
C GLU A 542 -4.63 10.76 3.89
N ILE A 543 -5.35 10.48 4.97
CA ILE A 543 -6.52 11.27 5.35
C ILE A 543 -6.09 12.68 5.76
N THR A 544 -5.01 12.82 6.53
CA THR A 544 -4.49 14.13 6.96
C THR A 544 -4.02 14.96 5.77
N SER A 545 -3.30 14.35 4.82
CA SER A 545 -2.86 15.00 3.59
C SER A 545 -4.06 15.53 2.79
N ASN A 546 -5.09 14.71 2.58
CA ASN A 546 -6.32 15.11 1.89
C ASN A 546 -7.09 16.20 2.63
N PHE A 547 -7.09 16.15 3.97
CA PHE A 547 -7.72 17.17 4.79
C PHE A 547 -7.06 18.54 4.55
N LEU A 548 -5.72 18.61 4.55
CA LEU A 548 -4.97 19.82 4.23
C LEU A 548 -5.23 20.33 2.79
N ALA A 549 -5.38 19.43 1.82
CA ALA A 549 -5.73 19.80 0.46
C ALA A 549 -7.13 20.44 0.38
N LEU A 550 -8.09 19.90 1.14
CA LEU A 550 -9.44 20.46 1.23
C LEU A 550 -9.45 21.80 1.98
N ASP A 551 -8.73 21.90 3.10
CA ASP A 551 -8.64 23.11 3.92
C ASP A 551 -8.17 24.32 3.12
N LEU A 552 -7.27 24.12 2.15
CA LEU A 552 -6.84 25.18 1.25
C LEU A 552 -8.01 25.79 0.45
N SER A 553 -8.98 24.97 0.05
CA SER A 553 -10.17 25.39 -0.71
C SER A 553 -11.15 26.22 0.14
N ILE A 554 -11.09 26.12 1.47
CA ILE A 554 -11.99 26.79 2.42
C ILE A 554 -11.26 27.69 3.44
N LYS A 555 -9.98 28.00 3.18
CA LYS A 555 -9.06 28.68 4.11
C LYS A 555 -9.60 29.95 4.77
N ASN A 556 -10.47 30.70 4.09
CA ASN A 556 -11.03 31.96 4.60
C ASN A 556 -11.95 31.77 5.82
N ASN A 557 -12.39 30.53 6.09
CA ASN A 557 -13.31 30.20 7.17
C ASN A 557 -12.65 29.40 8.31
N LEU A 558 -11.32 29.24 8.28
CA LEU A 558 -10.59 28.37 9.20
C LEU A 558 -9.70 29.15 10.17
N ASP A 559 -9.52 28.56 11.36
CA ASP A 559 -8.45 28.96 12.29
C ASP A 559 -7.14 28.30 11.86
N ILE A 560 -6.25 29.12 11.29
CA ILE A 560 -5.00 28.69 10.68
C ILE A 560 -4.08 27.97 11.68
N ASP A 561 -3.99 28.48 12.92
CA ASP A 561 -3.11 27.92 13.94
C ASP A 561 -3.59 26.53 14.37
N SER A 562 -4.92 26.35 14.47
CA SER A 562 -5.53 25.06 14.78
C SER A 562 -5.26 24.00 13.70
N VAL A 563 -5.35 24.37 12.42
CA VAL A 563 -5.07 23.46 11.29
C VAL A 563 -3.59 23.01 11.31
N LEU A 564 -2.67 23.95 11.48
CA LEU A 564 -1.24 23.64 11.49
C LEU A 564 -0.83 22.79 12.71
N GLN A 565 -1.38 23.08 13.88
CA GLN A 565 -1.09 22.31 15.10
C GLN A 565 -1.67 20.89 15.05
N SER A 566 -2.91 20.73 14.61
CA SER A 566 -3.59 19.42 14.56
C SER A 566 -2.92 18.46 13.57
N THR A 567 -2.32 18.98 12.50
CA THR A 567 -1.68 18.17 11.45
C THR A 567 -0.19 17.93 11.70
N ALA A 568 0.46 18.69 12.61
CA ALA A 568 1.92 18.74 12.79
C ALA A 568 2.62 17.39 13.04
N HIS A 569 1.91 16.42 13.62
CA HIS A 569 2.44 15.10 14.00
C HIS A 569 2.69 14.16 12.81
N PHE A 570 2.09 14.46 11.65
CA PHE A 570 2.28 13.69 10.42
C PHE A 570 3.41 14.31 9.58
N GLU A 571 4.48 13.55 9.35
CA GLU A 571 5.69 14.00 8.64
C GLU A 571 5.94 13.23 7.33
N ASP A 572 4.94 12.50 6.83
CA ASP A 572 5.02 11.94 5.49
C ASP A 572 5.05 13.05 4.42
N LEU A 573 5.69 12.76 3.30
CA LEU A 573 6.01 13.74 2.27
C LEU A 573 4.76 14.36 1.61
N HIS A 574 3.68 13.60 1.50
CA HIS A 574 2.41 14.08 0.94
C HIS A 574 1.72 15.07 1.88
N THR A 575 1.68 14.77 3.17
CA THR A 575 1.22 15.71 4.20
C THR A 575 2.09 16.96 4.25
N LEU A 576 3.42 16.82 4.22
CA LEU A 576 4.34 17.95 4.23
C LEU A 576 4.16 18.86 3.00
N THR A 577 3.94 18.28 1.82
CA THR A 577 3.67 19.01 0.57
C THR A 577 2.40 19.84 0.65
N ASN A 578 1.30 19.24 1.13
CA ASN A 578 0.02 19.95 1.28
C ASN A 578 0.07 20.98 2.41
N ARG A 579 0.76 20.68 3.51
CA ARG A 579 0.99 21.66 4.58
C ARG A 579 1.74 22.88 4.06
N GLN A 580 2.76 22.66 3.23
CA GLN A 580 3.50 23.74 2.60
C GLN A 580 2.60 24.56 1.66
N ALA A 581 1.78 23.91 0.84
CA ALA A 581 0.83 24.59 -0.03
C ALA A 581 -0.20 25.44 0.75
N PHE A 582 -0.71 24.89 1.85
CA PHE A 582 -1.61 25.59 2.77
C PHE A 582 -0.88 26.79 3.40
N ALA A 583 0.33 26.59 3.93
CA ALA A 583 1.13 27.62 4.58
C ALA A 583 1.48 28.78 3.64
N ASN A 584 1.82 28.49 2.38
CA ASN A 584 2.05 29.50 1.36
C ASN A 584 0.81 30.38 1.16
N ALA A 585 -0.37 29.78 1.09
CA ALA A 585 -1.62 30.50 0.85
C ALA A 585 -2.09 31.38 2.02
N VAL A 586 -1.57 31.13 3.23
CA VAL A 586 -1.83 31.92 4.45
C VAL A 586 -0.60 32.72 4.90
N ASN A 587 0.46 32.76 4.08
CA ASN A 587 1.72 33.48 4.35
C ASN A 587 2.45 33.05 5.64
N ILE A 588 2.46 31.76 5.96
CA ILE A 588 3.22 31.18 7.07
C ILE A 588 4.40 30.37 6.52
N GLN A 589 5.54 30.42 7.20
CA GLN A 589 6.71 29.61 6.86
C GLN A 589 6.85 28.44 7.84
N PRO A 590 6.54 27.20 7.42
CA PRO A 590 6.80 26.03 8.25
C PRO A 590 8.29 25.68 8.23
N GLU A 591 8.73 24.93 9.24
CA GLU A 591 10.07 24.35 9.27
C GLU A 591 10.26 23.36 8.10
N LEU A 592 11.39 23.47 7.39
CA LEU A 592 11.76 22.53 6.34
C LEU A 592 12.27 21.23 6.99
N LYS A 593 11.60 20.11 6.74
CA LYS A 593 11.89 18.83 7.40
C LYS A 593 12.57 17.79 6.50
N LEU A 594 13.18 18.22 5.39
CA LEU A 594 13.67 17.28 4.39
C LEU A 594 15.00 16.62 4.79
N LYS A 595 15.03 15.27 4.81
CA LYS A 595 16.25 14.47 4.93
C LYS A 595 16.46 13.66 3.66
N VAL A 596 17.00 14.26 2.59
CA VAL A 596 17.27 13.53 1.35
C VAL A 596 18.78 13.33 1.14
N PRO A 597 19.24 12.13 0.73
CA PRO A 597 20.64 11.88 0.43
C PRO A 597 21.15 12.75 -0.73
N THR A 598 22.42 13.16 -0.63
CA THR A 598 23.07 14.07 -1.59
C THR A 598 23.16 13.51 -3.02
N ASP A 599 23.15 12.19 -3.18
CA ASP A 599 23.51 11.51 -4.44
C ASP A 599 22.32 10.72 -5.03
N SER A 600 21.10 11.22 -4.85
CA SER A 600 19.88 10.53 -5.25
C SER A 600 19.18 11.18 -6.44
N PHE A 601 18.63 10.35 -7.32
CA PHE A 601 17.61 10.76 -8.29
C PHE A 601 16.35 11.15 -7.53
N LEU A 602 15.82 12.34 -7.82
CA LEU A 602 14.67 12.86 -7.09
C LEU A 602 13.38 12.18 -7.55
N LEU A 603 12.60 11.66 -6.60
CA LEU A 603 11.24 11.21 -6.87
C LEU A 603 10.30 12.41 -6.98
N LEU A 604 9.18 12.22 -7.67
CA LEU A 604 8.21 13.29 -7.94
C LEU A 604 7.66 13.93 -6.65
N ASP A 605 7.43 13.13 -5.61
CA ASP A 605 6.96 13.62 -4.31
C ASP A 605 7.99 14.54 -3.63
N GLU A 606 9.29 14.22 -3.75
CA GLU A 606 10.37 15.03 -3.17
C GLU A 606 10.48 16.37 -3.91
N LEU A 607 10.28 16.33 -5.23
CA LEU A 607 10.33 17.51 -6.09
C LEU A 607 9.21 18.47 -5.71
N TYR A 608 7.97 17.97 -5.58
CA TYR A 608 6.83 18.82 -5.29
C TYR A 608 6.83 19.37 -3.87
N TYR A 609 7.36 18.64 -2.90
CA TYR A 609 7.60 19.21 -1.57
C TYR A 609 8.61 20.36 -1.62
N LEU A 610 9.78 20.14 -2.25
CA LEU A 610 10.83 21.15 -2.41
C LEU A 610 10.32 22.37 -3.18
N TYR A 611 9.58 22.13 -4.26
CA TYR A 611 9.02 23.18 -5.10
C TYR A 611 8.00 24.01 -4.31
N ASN A 612 7.03 23.40 -3.64
CA ASN A 612 6.10 24.12 -2.78
C ASN A 612 6.82 24.91 -1.69
N ALA A 613 7.89 24.36 -1.10
CA ALA A 613 8.68 25.04 -0.07
C ALA A 613 9.37 26.29 -0.62
N ALA A 614 9.76 26.26 -1.88
CA ALA A 614 10.40 27.37 -2.56
C ALA A 614 9.44 28.53 -2.91
N LEU A 615 8.13 28.29 -2.96
CA LEU A 615 7.14 29.31 -3.35
C LEU A 615 6.82 30.34 -2.26
N ASN A 616 7.35 30.19 -1.04
CA ASN A 616 7.12 31.20 0.00
C ASN A 616 7.85 32.51 -0.35
N SER A 617 7.10 33.58 -0.65
CA SER A 617 7.64 34.83 -1.21
C SER A 617 8.30 35.77 -0.21
N LYS A 618 8.05 35.63 1.09
CA LYS A 618 8.48 36.61 2.10
C LYS A 618 9.85 36.34 2.70
N THR A 619 10.34 35.12 2.56
CA THR A 619 11.62 34.72 3.12
C THR A 619 12.38 33.83 2.14
N SER A 620 13.70 33.83 2.28
CA SER A 620 14.58 32.91 1.54
C SER A 620 15.20 31.92 2.51
N ASN A 621 15.38 30.68 2.05
CA ASN A 621 16.09 29.65 2.77
C ASN A 621 17.37 29.25 2.03
N LYS A 622 18.53 29.60 2.62
CA LYS A 622 19.85 29.29 2.05
C LYS A 622 20.05 27.79 1.84
N GLU A 623 19.62 26.97 2.79
CA GLU A 623 19.71 25.51 2.69
C GLU A 623 18.90 24.96 1.51
N LEU A 624 17.75 25.59 1.21
CA LEU A 624 16.92 25.21 0.08
C LEU A 624 17.59 25.56 -1.26
N ILE A 625 18.25 26.72 -1.36
CA ILE A 625 19.05 27.11 -2.53
C ILE A 625 20.19 26.11 -2.77
N GLU A 626 20.97 25.81 -1.73
CA GLU A 626 22.08 24.83 -1.80
C GLU A 626 21.57 23.42 -2.17
N THR A 627 20.35 23.08 -1.76
CA THR A 627 19.69 21.83 -2.12
C THR A 627 19.31 21.80 -3.60
N PHE A 628 18.72 22.87 -4.14
CA PHE A 628 18.48 22.97 -5.58
C PHE A 628 19.77 22.88 -6.39
N ASP A 629 20.85 23.55 -5.97
CA ASP A 629 22.15 23.48 -6.67
C ASP A 629 22.66 22.05 -6.82
N ARG A 630 22.60 21.26 -5.75
CA ARG A 630 23.01 19.86 -5.77
C ARG A 630 22.17 19.04 -6.76
N TYR A 631 20.85 19.21 -6.77
CA TYR A 631 19.97 18.42 -7.63
C TYR A 631 19.97 18.85 -9.09
N ILE A 632 20.16 20.14 -9.37
CA ILE A 632 20.33 20.69 -10.71
C ILE A 632 21.62 20.15 -11.35
N ALA A 633 22.68 19.97 -10.56
CA ALA A 633 23.96 19.43 -11.02
C ALA A 633 23.92 17.91 -11.32
N TYR A 634 22.92 17.18 -10.81
CA TYR A 634 22.84 15.73 -10.96
C TYR A 634 22.26 15.33 -12.34
N PRO A 635 23.00 14.61 -13.20
CA PRO A 635 22.59 14.38 -14.60
C PRO A 635 21.27 13.63 -14.79
N ARG A 636 20.85 12.79 -13.83
CA ARG A 636 19.60 12.02 -13.96
C ARG A 636 18.35 12.87 -13.72
N ASN A 637 18.47 14.07 -13.18
CA ASN A 637 17.34 14.97 -12.91
C ASN A 637 16.98 15.86 -14.11
N ILE A 638 17.51 15.58 -15.31
CA ILE A 638 17.35 16.44 -16.49
C ILE A 638 15.88 16.74 -16.85
N ALA A 639 14.99 15.77 -16.63
CA ALA A 639 13.56 15.90 -16.96
C ALA A 639 12.76 16.79 -15.99
N ILE A 640 13.32 17.10 -14.82
CA ILE A 640 12.68 17.91 -13.77
C ILE A 640 13.49 19.18 -13.45
N LYS A 641 14.52 19.47 -14.25
CA LYS A 641 15.48 20.55 -13.99
C LYS A 641 14.83 21.92 -14.09
N ASP A 642 13.81 22.09 -14.92
CA ASP A 642 13.00 23.31 -15.03
C ASP A 642 12.28 23.66 -13.72
N TYR A 643 11.63 22.68 -13.08
CA TYR A 643 10.99 22.85 -11.77
C TYR A 643 11.99 23.21 -10.67
N LEU A 644 13.16 22.55 -10.65
CA LEU A 644 14.23 22.84 -9.69
C LEU A 644 14.78 24.26 -9.89
N MET A 645 15.04 24.65 -11.14
CA MET A 645 15.51 25.99 -11.48
C MET A 645 14.47 27.05 -11.13
N LEU A 646 13.19 26.81 -11.41
CA LEU A 646 12.11 27.75 -11.06
C LEU A 646 11.99 27.93 -9.54
N GLY A 647 12.03 26.85 -8.76
CA GLY A 647 12.05 26.95 -7.30
C GLY A 647 13.26 27.76 -6.79
N LYS A 648 14.44 27.50 -7.35
CA LYS A 648 15.66 28.27 -7.04
C LYS A 648 15.53 29.74 -7.41
N VAL A 649 14.96 30.07 -8.56
CA VAL A 649 14.73 31.46 -9.03
C VAL A 649 13.93 32.25 -8.00
N ILE A 650 12.84 31.69 -7.46
CA ILE A 650 12.02 32.34 -6.44
C ILE A 650 12.86 32.61 -5.18
N GLN A 651 13.59 31.60 -4.70
CA GLN A 651 14.39 31.72 -3.49
C GLN A 651 15.58 32.69 -3.63
N LEU A 652 16.23 32.74 -4.79
CA LEU A 652 17.29 33.71 -5.10
C LEU A 652 16.76 35.14 -5.09
N TYR A 653 15.59 35.36 -5.69
CA TYR A 653 15.00 36.69 -5.72
C TYR A 653 14.62 37.16 -4.31
N ASN A 654 13.97 36.29 -3.53
CA ASN A 654 13.60 36.58 -2.15
C ASN A 654 14.84 36.77 -1.24
N SER A 655 16.01 36.26 -1.62
CA SER A 655 17.28 36.48 -0.90
C SER A 655 18.00 37.78 -1.31
N GLY A 656 17.45 38.55 -2.25
CA GLY A 656 18.07 39.76 -2.79
C GLY A 656 19.08 39.51 -3.92
N ARG A 657 19.34 38.26 -4.33
CA ARG A 657 20.31 37.92 -5.39
C ARG A 657 19.72 38.11 -6.79
N VAL A 658 19.37 39.35 -7.11
CA VAL A 658 18.63 39.74 -8.32
C VAL A 658 19.40 39.37 -9.59
N ASN A 659 20.70 39.64 -9.66
CA ASN A 659 21.49 39.34 -10.86
C ASN A 659 21.50 37.84 -11.20
N GLU A 660 21.68 36.99 -10.20
CA GLU A 660 21.62 35.54 -10.38
C GLU A 660 20.23 35.04 -10.75
N THR A 661 19.20 35.68 -10.21
CA THR A 661 17.81 35.42 -10.57
C THR A 661 17.58 35.65 -12.07
N PHE A 662 18.00 36.82 -12.59
CA PHE A 662 17.81 37.17 -14.00
C PHE A 662 18.66 36.28 -14.93
N ASN A 663 19.89 35.94 -14.55
CA ASN A 663 20.71 35.01 -15.31
C ASN A 663 20.09 33.60 -15.38
N LEU A 664 19.54 33.11 -14.25
CA LEU A 664 18.90 31.80 -14.21
C LEU A 664 17.56 31.78 -14.98
N LEU A 665 16.83 32.90 -14.99
CA LEU A 665 15.66 33.07 -15.85
C LEU A 665 16.03 33.11 -17.33
N ASP A 666 17.14 33.75 -17.71
CA ASP A 666 17.65 33.72 -19.08
C ASP A 666 18.03 32.28 -19.51
N GLU A 667 18.64 31.49 -18.62
CA GLU A 667 18.91 30.06 -18.86
C GLU A 667 17.61 29.27 -19.03
N LEU A 668 16.59 29.52 -18.20
CA LEU A 668 15.27 28.90 -18.31
C LEU A 668 14.59 29.24 -19.64
N ILE A 669 14.62 30.51 -20.04
CA ILE A 669 14.07 31.00 -21.31
C ILE A 669 14.77 30.35 -22.51
N ALA A 670 16.10 30.22 -22.47
CA ALA A 670 16.89 29.66 -23.55
C ALA A 670 16.78 28.12 -23.64
N SER A 671 16.66 27.43 -22.50
CA SER A 671 16.76 25.97 -22.42
C SER A 671 15.41 25.27 -22.35
N TYR A 672 14.35 25.93 -21.85
CA TYR A 672 13.04 25.32 -21.58
C TYR A 672 11.89 26.15 -22.17
N GLY A 673 11.63 25.92 -23.46
CA GLY A 673 10.70 26.72 -24.28
C GLY A 673 9.20 26.68 -23.92
N GLN A 674 8.75 25.80 -23.01
CA GLN A 674 7.31 25.64 -22.73
C GLN A 674 6.72 26.79 -21.90
N ASN A 675 7.50 27.36 -20.96
CA ASN A 675 7.04 28.38 -20.02
C ASN A 675 7.74 29.73 -20.22
N THR A 676 8.34 29.94 -21.40
CA THR A 676 9.14 31.14 -21.72
C THR A 676 8.35 32.44 -21.55
N GLY A 677 7.06 32.43 -21.87
CA GLY A 677 6.16 33.57 -21.65
C GLY A 677 6.02 33.95 -20.18
N LEU A 678 5.85 32.95 -19.30
CA LEU A 678 5.77 33.14 -17.85
C LEU A 678 7.10 33.66 -17.29
N TYR A 679 8.23 33.07 -17.70
CA TYR A 679 9.55 33.51 -17.23
C TYR A 679 9.85 34.95 -17.65
N SER A 680 9.47 35.34 -18.87
CA SER A 680 9.60 36.72 -19.36
C SER A 680 8.67 37.67 -18.59
N TYR A 681 7.46 37.22 -18.25
CA TYR A 681 6.53 37.98 -17.40
C TYR A 681 7.08 38.19 -15.98
N MET A 682 7.69 37.16 -15.37
CA MET A 682 8.38 37.27 -14.08
C MET A 682 9.51 38.31 -14.14
N LYS A 683 10.33 38.29 -15.21
CA LYS A 683 11.36 39.34 -15.43
C LYS A 683 10.74 40.73 -15.52
N ALA A 684 9.59 40.89 -16.17
CA ALA A 684 8.91 42.17 -16.30
C ALA A 684 8.47 42.72 -14.93
N ILE A 685 7.83 41.87 -14.11
CA ILE A 685 7.38 42.19 -12.75
C ILE A 685 8.57 42.58 -11.87
N TRP A 686 9.62 41.76 -11.84
CA TRP A 686 10.77 42.03 -10.99
C TRP A 686 11.61 43.20 -11.48
N ALA A 687 11.82 43.39 -12.78
CA ALA A 687 12.50 44.57 -13.30
C ALA A 687 11.74 45.85 -12.90
N TYR A 688 10.40 45.79 -12.85
CA TYR A 688 9.59 46.94 -12.44
C TYR A 688 9.78 47.23 -10.95
N GLN A 689 9.75 46.20 -10.11
CA GLN A 689 10.00 46.33 -8.67
C GLN A 689 11.38 46.97 -8.37
N GLN A 690 12.39 46.65 -9.18
CA GLN A 690 13.74 47.19 -9.05
C GLN A 690 13.89 48.60 -9.67
N GLY A 691 12.81 49.21 -10.19
CA GLY A 691 12.83 50.55 -10.79
C GLY A 691 13.29 50.60 -12.25
N ALA A 692 13.56 49.46 -12.89
CA ALA A 692 14.02 49.35 -14.28
C ALA A 692 12.85 49.39 -15.29
N TYR A 693 12.03 50.42 -15.22
CA TYR A 693 10.74 50.50 -15.92
C TYR A 693 10.80 50.24 -17.43
N GLU A 694 11.81 50.78 -18.12
CA GLU A 694 11.96 50.59 -19.56
C GLU A 694 12.25 49.12 -19.93
N LEU A 695 13.02 48.41 -19.09
CA LEU A 695 13.27 46.98 -19.28
C LEU A 695 12.02 46.15 -18.95
N SER A 696 11.22 46.56 -17.97
CA SER A 696 9.95 45.91 -17.66
C SER A 696 9.02 45.85 -18.86
N PHE A 697 8.89 46.95 -19.61
CA PHE A 697 8.07 46.98 -20.83
C PHE A 697 8.65 46.10 -21.95
N VAL A 698 9.98 46.02 -22.07
CA VAL A 698 10.63 45.11 -23.03
C VAL A 698 10.30 43.65 -22.69
N PHE A 699 10.50 43.24 -21.43
CA PHE A 699 10.20 41.88 -20.99
C PHE A 699 8.70 41.54 -21.07
N LEU A 700 7.83 42.54 -20.90
CA LEU A 700 6.39 42.35 -21.11
C LEU A 700 6.05 42.10 -22.60
N GLY A 701 6.74 42.79 -23.51
CA GLY A 701 6.66 42.53 -24.95
C GLY A 701 7.22 41.15 -25.34
N GLU A 702 8.30 40.70 -24.69
CA GLU A 702 8.82 39.34 -24.83
C GLU A 702 7.82 38.31 -24.34
N ALA A 703 7.20 38.51 -23.16
CA ALA A 703 6.15 37.63 -22.67
C ALA A 703 5.00 37.51 -23.68
N GLN A 704 4.61 38.62 -24.31
CA GLN A 704 3.59 38.63 -25.36
C GLN A 704 4.02 37.86 -26.61
N SER A 705 5.27 38.01 -27.06
CA SER A 705 5.79 37.29 -28.24
C SER A 705 5.87 35.78 -28.00
N TYR A 706 6.06 35.37 -26.75
CA TYR A 706 6.00 33.97 -26.31
C TYR A 706 4.58 33.48 -25.94
N ASN A 707 3.52 34.14 -26.42
CA ASN A 707 2.12 33.76 -26.23
C ASN A 707 1.64 33.67 -24.77
N PHE A 708 2.21 34.47 -23.86
CA PHE A 708 1.64 34.64 -22.52
C PHE A 708 0.25 35.33 -22.58
N ASP A 709 -0.54 35.21 -21.51
CA ASP A 709 -1.93 35.69 -21.48
C ASP A 709 -2.03 37.19 -21.80
N ARG A 710 -2.74 37.50 -22.90
CA ARG A 710 -2.87 38.87 -23.40
C ARG A 710 -3.63 39.80 -22.46
N ASN A 711 -4.60 39.27 -21.71
CA ASN A 711 -5.36 40.07 -20.76
C ASN A 711 -4.51 40.43 -19.55
N ILE A 712 -3.72 39.48 -19.04
CA ILE A 712 -2.74 39.73 -17.97
C ILE A 712 -1.74 40.80 -18.45
N ILE A 713 -1.17 40.63 -19.65
CA ILE A 713 -0.24 41.61 -20.23
C ILE A 713 -0.85 43.00 -20.33
N ALA A 714 -2.06 43.14 -20.88
CA ALA A 714 -2.71 44.43 -21.06
C ALA A 714 -2.99 45.13 -19.72
N THR A 715 -3.41 44.36 -18.71
CA THR A 715 -3.67 44.87 -17.35
C THR A 715 -2.37 45.36 -16.72
N THR A 716 -1.33 44.52 -16.74
CA THR A 716 -0.02 44.83 -16.17
C THR A 716 0.63 46.01 -16.89
N TYR A 717 0.51 46.11 -18.22
CA TYR A 717 1.00 47.26 -19.00
C TYR A 717 0.36 48.57 -18.52
N SER A 718 -0.96 48.57 -18.34
CA SER A 718 -1.69 49.74 -17.84
C SER A 718 -1.24 50.15 -16.44
N ASP A 719 -1.02 49.18 -15.55
CA ASP A 719 -0.54 49.44 -14.19
C ASP A 719 0.89 50.02 -14.20
N PHE A 720 1.76 49.49 -15.06
CA PHE A 720 3.16 49.92 -15.17
C PHE A 720 3.32 51.35 -15.69
N LEU A 721 2.31 51.95 -16.33
CA LEU A 721 2.36 53.36 -16.75
C LEU A 721 2.49 54.33 -15.58
N ALA A 722 2.14 53.91 -14.36
CA ALA A 722 2.31 54.72 -13.16
C ALA A 722 3.79 55.06 -12.88
N LYS A 723 4.73 54.18 -13.27
CA LYS A 723 6.18 54.30 -12.98
C LYS A 723 6.46 54.62 -11.50
N THR A 724 5.67 54.01 -10.61
CA THR A 724 5.78 54.10 -9.16
C THR A 724 5.68 52.71 -8.54
N VAL A 725 6.31 52.56 -7.36
CA VAL A 725 6.22 51.39 -6.49
C VAL A 725 6.04 51.91 -5.07
N ASP A 726 5.01 51.47 -4.35
CA ASP A 726 4.71 51.97 -3.01
C ASP A 726 5.81 51.60 -1.99
N GLN A 727 6.52 50.50 -2.25
CA GLN A 727 7.67 50.01 -1.47
C GLN A 727 8.80 49.55 -2.41
N PRO A 728 9.70 50.45 -2.84
CA PRO A 728 10.81 50.07 -3.70
C PRO A 728 11.79 49.15 -2.97
N SER A 729 12.50 48.29 -3.71
CA SER A 729 13.51 47.40 -3.15
C SER A 729 14.67 48.20 -2.53
N SER A 730 14.84 48.15 -1.20
CA SER A 730 15.87 48.88 -0.45
C SER A 730 17.12 48.04 -0.12
N GLY A 731 17.23 46.83 -0.68
CA GLY A 731 18.18 45.79 -0.22
C GLY A 731 19.65 46.21 -0.24
N LEU A 732 20.13 46.78 -1.34
CA LEU A 732 21.53 47.20 -1.48
C LEU A 732 21.89 48.40 -0.61
N LEU A 733 20.97 49.36 -0.47
CA LEU A 733 21.17 50.55 0.36
C LEU A 733 21.34 50.18 1.85
N GLN A 734 20.67 49.12 2.30
CA GLN A 734 20.82 48.61 3.66
C GLN A 734 22.12 47.83 3.85
N LYS A 735 22.49 46.95 2.91
CA LYS A 735 23.79 46.25 2.95
C LYS A 735 24.95 47.23 2.88
N TRP A 736 24.83 48.30 2.09
CA TRP A 736 25.82 49.37 2.04
C TRP A 736 25.99 50.05 3.40
N LYS A 737 24.89 50.39 4.08
CA LYS A 737 24.93 50.95 5.45
C LYS A 737 25.57 49.99 6.45
N THR A 738 25.28 48.70 6.37
CA THR A 738 25.92 47.67 7.21
C THR A 738 27.42 47.64 6.97
N TYR A 739 27.85 47.57 5.71
CA TYR A 739 29.26 47.63 5.34
C TYR A 739 29.92 48.91 5.88
N GLU A 740 29.31 50.09 5.70
CA GLU A 740 29.86 51.35 6.21
C GLU A 740 30.03 51.36 7.73
N SER A 741 29.11 50.73 8.47
CA SER A 741 29.18 50.64 9.93
C SER A 741 30.22 49.65 10.45
N GLU A 742 30.54 48.62 9.67
CA GLU A 742 31.46 47.54 10.07
C GLU A 742 32.84 47.66 9.44
N ARG A 743 33.03 48.51 8.41
CA ARG A 743 34.25 48.59 7.59
C ARG A 743 35.54 48.76 8.39
N GLU A 744 35.49 49.41 9.56
CA GLU A 744 36.67 49.65 10.41
C GLU A 744 37.07 48.41 11.21
N ASN A 745 36.14 47.48 11.43
CA ASN A 745 36.35 46.23 12.17
C ASN A 745 36.68 45.03 11.27
N LEU A 746 36.56 45.19 9.95
CA LEU A 746 36.76 44.14 8.96
C LEU A 746 38.18 44.15 8.40
N ASN A 747 38.78 42.98 8.23
CA ASN A 747 40.07 42.86 7.57
C ASN A 747 39.96 43.16 6.05
N GLN A 748 41.10 43.26 5.35
CA GLN A 748 41.10 43.65 3.93
C GLN A 748 40.36 42.63 3.03
N GLU A 749 40.45 41.34 3.34
CA GLU A 749 39.76 40.27 2.61
C GLU A 749 38.24 40.29 2.85
N GLU A 750 37.82 40.47 4.10
CA GLU A 750 36.41 40.58 4.49
C GLU A 750 35.74 41.80 3.83
N ARG A 751 36.44 42.94 3.80
CA ARG A 751 35.95 44.14 3.11
C ARG A 751 35.81 43.92 1.61
N LYS A 752 36.81 43.30 0.98
CA LYS A 752 36.76 42.95 -0.45
C LYS A 752 35.58 42.01 -0.72
N ALA A 753 35.39 40.98 0.10
CA ALA A 753 34.32 40.00 -0.06
C ALA A 753 32.92 40.65 0.04
N LEU A 754 32.69 41.52 1.02
CA LEU A 754 31.42 42.24 1.18
C LEU A 754 31.14 43.20 0.02
N LEU A 755 32.15 43.95 -0.43
CA LEU A 755 31.99 44.83 -1.59
C LEU A 755 31.73 44.03 -2.88
N LEU A 756 32.36 42.87 -3.05
CA LEU A 756 32.07 41.96 -4.16
C LEU A 756 30.65 41.40 -4.10
N ASP A 757 30.14 41.08 -2.90
CA ASP A 757 28.75 40.65 -2.71
C ASP A 757 27.78 41.76 -3.15
N ILE A 758 27.95 42.97 -2.62
CA ILE A 758 27.14 44.15 -2.96
C ILE A 758 27.18 44.43 -4.47
N ALA A 759 28.37 44.44 -5.08
CA ALA A 759 28.52 44.72 -6.52
C ALA A 759 27.88 43.64 -7.43
N ARG A 760 27.74 42.40 -6.95
CA ARG A 760 27.21 41.28 -7.73
C ARG A 760 25.72 41.06 -7.54
N GLU A 761 25.12 41.68 -6.54
CA GLU A 761 23.79 41.31 -6.07
C GLU A 761 22.66 41.84 -6.95
N ASN A 762 22.67 43.13 -7.29
CA ASN A 762 21.56 43.76 -8.03
C ASN A 762 22.00 44.95 -8.89
N SER A 763 22.19 44.69 -10.18
CA SER A 763 22.61 45.70 -11.17
C SER A 763 21.49 46.64 -11.64
N PHE A 764 20.27 46.49 -11.13
CA PHE A 764 19.22 47.50 -11.35
C PHE A 764 19.32 48.67 -10.37
N ASP A 765 19.94 48.47 -9.20
CA ASP A 765 20.43 49.57 -8.35
C ASP A 765 21.83 50.00 -8.84
N GLU A 766 21.83 50.85 -9.85
CA GLU A 766 23.04 51.35 -10.52
C GLU A 766 23.95 52.10 -9.53
N GLU A 767 23.35 52.88 -8.62
CA GLU A 767 24.10 53.69 -7.65
C GLU A 767 24.81 52.80 -6.63
N GLY A 768 24.10 51.87 -6.00
CA GLY A 768 24.67 50.93 -5.04
C GLY A 768 25.76 50.05 -5.66
N THR A 769 25.50 49.53 -6.86
CA THR A 769 26.46 48.71 -7.61
C THR A 769 27.73 49.48 -7.93
N LEU A 770 27.62 50.70 -8.48
CA LEU A 770 28.77 51.51 -8.87
C LEU A 770 29.57 52.00 -7.65
N LYS A 771 28.92 52.35 -6.54
CA LYS A 771 29.61 52.68 -5.28
C LYS A 771 30.49 51.53 -4.80
N ALA A 772 29.99 50.30 -4.87
CA ALA A 772 30.75 49.11 -4.51
C ALA A 772 31.92 48.87 -5.46
N VAL A 773 31.69 49.00 -6.78
CA VAL A 773 32.74 48.89 -7.80
C VAL A 773 33.84 49.93 -7.60
N ASP A 774 33.48 51.19 -7.36
CA ASP A 774 34.44 52.27 -7.14
C ASP A 774 35.23 52.09 -5.84
N SER A 775 34.60 51.53 -4.80
CA SER A 775 35.28 51.17 -3.56
C SER A 775 36.24 49.98 -3.74
N LEU A 776 35.91 49.03 -4.62
CA LEU A 776 36.81 47.93 -4.98
C LEU A 776 38.00 48.42 -5.81
N ARG A 777 37.81 49.39 -6.70
CA ARG A 777 38.86 49.96 -7.57
C ARG A 777 40.02 50.58 -6.80
N ILE A 778 39.77 51.11 -5.61
CA ILE A 778 40.79 51.75 -4.76
C ILE A 778 41.50 50.78 -3.82
N MET A 779 41.12 49.50 -3.80
CA MET A 779 41.77 48.49 -2.98
C MET A 779 42.97 47.87 -3.69
N ASP A 780 44.12 47.83 -3.02
CA ASP A 780 45.36 47.21 -3.54
C ASP A 780 45.19 45.71 -3.85
N SER A 781 44.22 45.05 -3.20
CA SER A 781 43.93 43.63 -3.40
C SER A 781 43.01 43.34 -4.59
N THR A 782 42.49 44.35 -5.29
CA THR A 782 41.58 44.16 -6.43
C THR A 782 42.26 44.46 -7.76
N THR A 783 42.15 43.54 -8.72
CA THR A 783 42.74 43.72 -10.05
C THR A 783 41.79 44.46 -11.01
N PRO A 784 42.30 45.21 -12.00
CA PRO A 784 41.47 45.80 -13.05
C PRO A 784 40.62 44.77 -13.81
N LEU A 785 41.09 43.52 -13.91
CA LEU A 785 40.36 42.41 -14.54
C LEU A 785 39.13 42.01 -13.72
N GLU A 786 39.22 41.94 -12.39
CA GLU A 786 38.08 41.64 -11.53
C GLU A 786 36.97 42.69 -11.68
N ILE A 787 37.34 43.98 -11.76
CA ILE A 787 36.38 45.07 -12.01
C ILE A 787 35.75 44.97 -13.39
N TYR A 788 36.54 44.62 -14.40
CA TYR A 788 36.05 44.36 -15.76
C TYR A 788 35.00 43.25 -15.77
N GLU A 789 35.26 42.11 -15.13
CA GLU A 789 34.31 40.99 -15.05
C GLU A 789 33.03 41.33 -14.29
N LEU A 790 33.13 42.12 -13.21
CA LEU A 790 31.96 42.62 -12.46
C LEU A 790 31.07 43.49 -13.33
N LEU A 791 31.66 44.49 -14.00
CA LEU A 791 30.92 45.40 -14.86
C LEU A 791 30.37 44.70 -16.09
N GLN A 792 31.08 43.72 -16.66
CA GLN A 792 30.59 42.89 -17.75
C GLN A 792 29.34 42.11 -17.35
N LYS A 793 29.33 41.49 -16.15
CA LYS A 793 28.13 40.83 -15.61
C LYS A 793 27.02 41.82 -15.31
N ALA A 794 27.34 43.01 -14.83
CA ALA A 794 26.33 44.02 -14.52
C ALA A 794 25.57 44.47 -15.77
N ILE A 795 26.29 44.75 -16.86
CA ILE A 795 25.67 45.15 -18.15
C ILE A 795 24.96 43.99 -18.85
N SER A 796 25.31 42.73 -18.57
CA SER A 796 24.59 41.58 -19.11
C SER A 796 23.23 41.38 -18.45
N VAL A 797 23.06 41.82 -17.20
CA VAL A 797 21.78 41.80 -16.48
C VAL A 797 20.99 43.07 -16.79
N ASN A 798 21.52 44.25 -16.45
CA ASN A 798 20.88 45.53 -16.74
C ASN A 798 21.34 46.07 -18.10
N LYS A 799 20.76 45.52 -19.16
CA LYS A 799 21.15 45.77 -20.57
C LYS A 799 20.86 47.20 -21.06
N ARG A 800 20.20 48.05 -20.27
CA ARG A 800 19.82 49.43 -20.63
C ARG A 800 20.36 50.50 -19.68
N SER A 801 21.31 50.16 -18.81
CA SER A 801 21.93 51.13 -17.90
C SER A 801 22.97 52.00 -18.60
N VAL A 802 22.74 53.31 -18.69
CA VAL A 802 23.77 54.22 -19.22
C VAL A 802 24.98 54.28 -18.30
N LEU A 803 24.76 54.30 -16.98
CA LEU A 803 25.83 54.44 -15.98
C LEU A 803 26.75 53.21 -15.92
N LEU A 804 26.18 51.99 -15.94
CA LEU A 804 26.97 50.76 -15.92
C LEU A 804 27.75 50.58 -17.23
N TYR A 805 27.15 50.93 -18.38
CA TYR A 805 27.85 50.89 -19.66
C TYR A 805 28.99 51.90 -19.71
N GLU A 806 28.80 53.12 -19.21
CA GLU A 806 29.89 54.11 -19.11
C GLU A 806 31.06 53.56 -18.28
N ALA A 807 30.77 53.02 -17.10
CA ALA A 807 31.79 52.44 -16.22
C ALA A 807 32.52 51.27 -16.88
N TYR A 808 31.79 50.37 -17.57
CA TYR A 808 32.36 49.24 -18.31
C TYR A 808 33.25 49.69 -19.47
N ILE A 809 32.77 50.63 -20.29
CA ILE A 809 33.48 51.18 -21.46
C ILE A 809 34.85 51.71 -21.03
N TYR A 810 34.91 52.51 -19.96
CA TYR A 810 36.20 53.00 -19.46
C TYR A 810 37.06 51.88 -18.86
N GLN A 811 36.46 50.92 -18.17
CA GLN A 811 37.19 49.78 -17.61
C GLN A 811 37.88 48.94 -18.69
N THR A 812 37.32 48.86 -19.91
CA THR A 812 37.95 48.12 -21.02
C THR A 812 39.32 48.66 -21.40
N LEU A 813 39.57 49.96 -21.21
CA LEU A 813 40.86 50.58 -21.47
C LEU A 813 41.91 50.17 -20.43
N GLU A 814 41.50 50.05 -19.15
CA GLU A 814 42.37 49.68 -18.03
C GLU A 814 42.86 48.23 -18.13
N VAL A 815 42.09 47.34 -18.78
CA VAL A 815 42.48 45.94 -19.03
C VAL A 815 43.07 45.71 -20.42
N GLY A 816 43.31 46.77 -21.21
CA GLY A 816 43.91 46.66 -22.53
C GLY A 816 43.00 46.04 -23.61
N LEU A 817 41.68 46.18 -23.46
CA LEU A 817 40.65 45.60 -24.32
C LEU A 817 39.78 46.66 -25.05
N PRO A 818 40.34 47.66 -25.74
CA PRO A 818 39.59 48.79 -26.32
C PRO A 818 38.55 48.39 -27.36
N PHE A 819 38.73 47.24 -28.04
CA PHE A 819 37.75 46.71 -29.00
C PHE A 819 36.39 46.44 -28.34
N PHE A 820 36.39 45.91 -27.12
CA PHE A 820 35.16 45.65 -26.36
C PHE A 820 34.50 46.96 -25.91
N GLY A 821 35.28 47.99 -25.60
CA GLY A 821 34.76 49.34 -25.32
C GLY A 821 34.04 49.96 -26.52
N LYS A 822 34.57 49.77 -27.74
CA LYS A 822 33.93 50.23 -28.99
C LYS A 822 32.62 49.51 -29.27
N SER A 823 32.58 48.18 -29.10
CA SER A 823 31.34 47.40 -29.24
C SER A 823 30.29 47.79 -28.19
N ALA A 824 30.72 48.06 -26.95
CA ALA A 824 29.81 48.57 -25.91
C ALA A 824 29.28 49.98 -26.22
N LEU A 825 30.09 50.86 -26.83
CA LEU A 825 29.64 52.17 -27.33
C LEU A 825 28.58 52.02 -28.43
N GLU A 826 28.77 51.11 -29.38
CA GLU A 826 27.76 50.81 -30.41
C GLU A 826 26.44 50.39 -29.77
N THR A 827 26.50 49.53 -28.75
CA THR A 827 25.30 49.08 -28.01
C THR A 827 24.64 50.23 -27.27
N LEU A 828 25.43 51.05 -26.55
CA LEU A 828 24.98 52.23 -25.82
C LEU A 828 24.25 53.23 -26.73
N SER A 829 24.70 53.39 -27.98
CA SER A 829 24.08 54.31 -28.95
C SER A 829 22.61 54.00 -29.26
N THR A 830 22.17 52.76 -29.00
CA THR A 830 20.80 52.32 -29.30
C THR A 830 19.77 52.74 -28.26
N PHE A 831 20.20 53.18 -27.06
CA PHE A 831 19.29 53.52 -25.96
C PHE A 831 19.71 54.76 -25.13
N ALA A 832 20.95 55.22 -25.20
CA ALA A 832 21.37 56.43 -24.50
C ALA A 832 20.87 57.71 -25.21
N LYS A 833 20.72 58.80 -24.45
CA LYS A 833 20.45 60.12 -25.04
C LYS A 833 21.68 60.60 -25.80
N GLU A 834 21.47 61.28 -26.92
CA GLU A 834 22.53 61.76 -27.82
C GLU A 834 23.63 62.55 -27.08
N VAL A 835 23.23 63.43 -26.15
CA VAL A 835 24.15 64.23 -25.33
C VAL A 835 25.04 63.36 -24.42
N GLU A 836 24.47 62.34 -23.79
CA GLU A 836 25.21 61.44 -22.89
C GLU A 836 26.14 60.53 -23.68
N PHE A 837 25.66 59.99 -24.81
CA PHE A 837 26.45 59.16 -25.70
C PHE A 837 27.68 59.90 -26.24
N GLU A 838 27.50 61.10 -26.79
CA GLU A 838 28.61 61.89 -27.33
C GLU A 838 29.62 62.28 -26.26
N ARG A 839 29.17 62.57 -25.02
CA ARG A 839 30.07 62.81 -23.89
C ARG A 839 30.95 61.59 -23.60
N ILE A 840 30.34 60.41 -23.48
CA ILE A 840 31.02 59.16 -23.12
C ILE A 840 32.01 58.75 -24.23
N LYS A 841 31.56 58.81 -25.49
CA LYS A 841 32.39 58.50 -26.67
C LYS A 841 33.63 59.39 -26.73
N ASN A 842 33.46 60.71 -26.62
CA ASN A 842 34.59 61.65 -26.67
C ASN A 842 35.58 61.40 -25.52
N GLN A 843 35.10 61.11 -24.32
CA GLN A 843 35.96 60.77 -23.18
C GLN A 843 36.70 59.44 -23.37
N PHE A 844 36.05 58.42 -23.92
CA PHE A 844 36.67 57.14 -24.24
C PHE A 844 37.78 57.29 -25.29
N GLU A 845 37.52 57.97 -26.41
CA GLU A 845 38.50 58.19 -27.48
C GLU A 845 39.72 59.02 -26.99
N GLN A 846 39.50 60.00 -26.12
CA GLN A 846 40.58 60.77 -25.50
C GLN A 846 41.46 59.89 -24.61
N LYS A 847 40.86 59.06 -23.74
CA LYS A 847 41.58 58.12 -22.87
C LYS A 847 42.33 57.06 -23.69
N GLU A 848 41.72 56.52 -24.74
CA GLU A 848 42.35 55.55 -25.64
C GLU A 848 43.61 56.14 -26.29
N LYS A 849 43.54 57.38 -26.81
CA LYS A 849 44.70 58.08 -27.39
C LYS A 849 45.82 58.31 -26.37
N GLN A 850 45.48 58.69 -25.13
CA GLN A 850 46.46 58.91 -24.07
C GLN A 850 47.19 57.62 -23.68
N ILE A 851 46.46 56.49 -23.61
CA ILE A 851 47.05 55.19 -23.31
C ILE A 851 47.96 54.72 -24.46
N GLN A 852 47.54 54.90 -25.71
CA GLN A 852 48.35 54.61 -26.89
C GLN A 852 49.64 55.44 -26.91
N GLN A 853 49.58 56.73 -26.58
CA GLN A 853 50.75 57.61 -26.49
C GLN A 853 51.71 57.19 -25.36
N ARG A 854 51.19 56.79 -24.19
CA ARG A 854 52.02 56.28 -23.09
C ARG A 854 52.71 54.95 -23.43
N ALA A 855 52.02 54.06 -24.14
CA ALA A 855 52.59 52.79 -24.61
C ALA A 855 53.69 53.01 -25.67
N LEU A 856 53.54 54.03 -26.53
CA LEU A 856 54.57 54.43 -27.50
C LEU A 856 55.82 55.03 -26.82
N SER A 857 55.66 55.76 -25.70
CA SER A 857 56.78 56.35 -24.93
C SER A 857 57.52 55.40 -23.98
N LEU A 858 57.05 54.16 -23.81
CA LEU A 858 57.67 53.12 -22.97
C LEU A 858 58.51 52.10 -23.78
N ASN A 859 58.45 52.19 -25.12
CA ASN A 859 59.22 51.37 -26.05
C ASN A 859 60.44 52.11 -26.64
N ASP A 860 60.67 53.36 -26.22
CA ASP A 860 61.93 54.10 -26.33
C ASP A 860 62.67 54.04 -24.98
#